data_AF-A9WHM6-F1
#
_entry.id   AF-A9WHM6-F1
#
_cell.length_a   1.000
_cell.length_b   1.000
_cell.length_c   1.000
_cell.angle_alpha   90.00
_cell.angle_beta   90.00
_cell.angle_gamma   90.00
#
_symmetry.space_group_name_H-M   'P 1'
#
loop_
_entity.id
_entity.type
_entity.pdbx_description
1 polymer ?
#
loop_
_entity_poly.entity_id
_entity_poly.type
_entity_poly.pdbx_seq_one_letter_code
_entity_poly.pdbx_strand_id
1 'polypeptide(L)'
;MRSGVSRGRLIGVIVLAALLRLWAVLTLPVDFDEPVYVGAALDYANLMRQGDWAGVIDYPGNRQHPALHKLMYAGGALLLGEAANQTTVLYVARLMSTLLGTVAVALLAFTAGPLAAGLLAIHTLTVKYTAQAYLEALPLALSIAAVGAWEYASRREPARQRIWWWLGAVAWGLATAAKMNYAIIAAPAMIVLLIQRGQARRIPVLAGIALLSFVAANPTLWRQPLERLIAMAGFWTAYMQGSEVQAAGYPWYQPLIWLATAPAVGWHPEVFFFPGPDPWLTLLACLALPMAWRDPQRRYLVVWFLSGILILLLWPTKWPQYVLTLVTPTVLLAAPLLSRFVTWLYQLNDYWGWSTIMALRPPRMALIALALLVGFIGTVYASALIMVTVGSIGWRSIPPTTGGLPPGPVYAIQPLRDGRVALGGEAGLTIWQAPLVSEDPPRWRHLDLGQVYALAETTAGLWVASDRGLALVQGDDDWTWQTPALPELPNLLVRTVAAAPDGTLWVGTNAGGMVRSIDGRWQWLPQAGRGGLVLSLAIEPSGAVWFGGIGVLSRYLPAYDTWQHFERTAGFAGAGVSAILIDQHGVVWAATLGEGLARWDGTRWEWLTTANRRLPAQTITTLLETAAGEIWVGAARPLTTGGFLLRYDGSEWHSYLPRNSGFTGAEPLALAVDRSNLLWIGTRTDGILTYQLSADQRSSFLP
;
A
#
# COMPACT_ATOMS: atom_id res chain seq x y z
N MET A 1 -27.31 15.80 -34.35
CA MET A 1 -28.29 16.13 -33.29
C MET A 1 -27.56 16.75 -32.10
N ARG A 2 -27.60 18.09 -31.97
CA ARG A 2 -27.21 18.79 -30.74
C ARG A 2 -28.44 18.81 -29.82
N SER A 3 -28.70 17.73 -29.10
CA SER A 3 -29.68 17.74 -28.01
C SER A 3 -29.00 18.34 -26.77
N GLY A 4 -29.63 19.34 -26.16
CA GLY A 4 -29.12 20.05 -24.99
C GLY A 4 -28.65 19.09 -23.90
N VAL A 5 -27.34 18.98 -23.72
CA VAL A 5 -26.79 18.43 -22.48
C VAL A 5 -27.21 19.38 -21.38
N SER A 6 -28.07 18.94 -20.46
CA SER A 6 -28.48 19.79 -19.35
C SER A 6 -27.24 20.19 -18.57
N ARG A 7 -27.05 21.49 -18.32
CA ARG A 7 -25.92 22.01 -17.53
C ARG A 7 -25.75 21.25 -16.21
N GLY A 8 -26.85 20.77 -15.63
CA GLY A 8 -26.86 19.92 -14.43
C GLY A 8 -26.08 18.60 -14.57
N ARG A 9 -26.14 17.90 -15.72
CA ARG A 9 -25.35 16.66 -15.92
C ARG A 9 -23.85 16.93 -15.95
N LEU A 10 -23.44 18.05 -16.55
CA LEU A 10 -22.04 18.43 -16.63
C LEU A 10 -21.50 18.83 -15.24
N ILE A 11 -22.26 19.63 -14.50
CA ILE A 11 -21.93 19.99 -13.12
C ILE A 11 -21.87 18.74 -12.23
N GLY A 12 -22.86 17.84 -12.34
CA GLY A 12 -22.91 16.61 -11.54
C GLY A 12 -21.68 15.72 -11.73
N VAL A 13 -21.18 15.57 -12.96
CA VAL A 13 -19.96 14.80 -13.25
C VAL A 13 -18.71 15.46 -12.66
N ILE A 14 -18.60 16.80 -12.73
CA ILE A 14 -17.46 17.53 -12.18
C ILE A 14 -17.47 17.44 -10.64
N VAL A 15 -18.63 17.59 -10.02
CA VAL A 15 -18.80 17.43 -8.57
C VAL A 15 -18.47 16.01 -8.14
N LEU A 16 -18.96 14.99 -8.84
CA LEU A 16 -18.61 13.60 -8.57
C LEU A 16 -17.09 13.37 -8.66
N ALA A 17 -16.44 13.90 -9.69
CA ALA A 17 -14.99 13.78 -9.86
C ALA A 17 -14.20 14.41 -8.70
N ALA A 18 -14.66 15.57 -8.22
CA ALA A 18 -14.07 16.27 -7.08
C ALA A 18 -14.28 15.47 -5.78
N LEU A 19 -15.50 14.99 -5.51
CA LEU A 19 -15.83 14.23 -4.30
C LEU A 19 -15.04 12.91 -4.22
N LEU A 20 -14.95 12.14 -5.31
CA LEU A 20 -14.20 10.88 -5.33
C LEU A 20 -12.70 11.10 -5.09
N ARG A 21 -12.13 12.18 -5.64
CA ARG A 21 -10.71 12.52 -5.42
C ARG A 21 -10.47 13.06 -4.02
N LEU A 22 -11.34 13.92 -3.50
CA LEU A 22 -11.26 14.41 -2.12
C LEU A 22 -11.38 13.26 -1.12
N TRP A 23 -12.28 12.31 -1.35
CA TRP A 23 -12.35 11.06 -0.59
C TRP A 23 -11.00 10.34 -0.64
N ALA A 24 -10.46 10.10 -1.84
CA ALA A 24 -9.16 9.45 -2.02
C ALA A 24 -8.00 10.19 -1.34
N VAL A 25 -7.98 11.53 -1.31
CA VAL A 25 -6.96 12.32 -0.59
C VAL A 25 -6.93 11.98 0.91
N LEU A 26 -8.11 11.81 1.51
CA LEU A 26 -8.29 11.58 2.93
C LEU A 26 -8.04 10.12 3.33
N THR A 27 -8.28 9.19 2.42
CA THR A 27 -8.24 7.75 2.72
C THR A 27 -6.99 7.05 2.20
N LEU A 28 -6.35 7.56 1.14
CA LEU A 28 -5.15 6.92 0.59
C LEU A 28 -3.97 7.09 1.57
N PRO A 29 -3.25 6.00 1.87
CA PRO A 29 -1.99 6.10 2.61
C PRO A 29 -0.95 6.89 1.80
N VAL A 30 0.13 7.31 2.46
CA VAL A 30 1.27 7.94 1.78
C VAL A 30 1.95 6.89 0.89
N ASP A 31 2.05 7.20 -0.40
CA ASP A 31 2.61 6.30 -1.41
C ASP A 31 4.10 6.62 -1.66
N PHE A 32 4.82 5.70 -2.29
CA PHE A 32 6.28 5.62 -2.28
C PHE A 32 7.00 6.90 -2.74
N ASP A 33 6.56 7.54 -3.82
CA ASP A 33 7.24 8.74 -4.36
C ASP A 33 6.71 10.07 -3.79
N GLU A 34 5.60 10.09 -3.06
CA GLU A 34 5.04 11.35 -2.54
C GLU A 34 6.02 12.10 -1.63
N PRO A 35 6.72 11.45 -0.68
CA PRO A 35 7.76 12.11 0.13
C PRO A 35 8.90 12.68 -0.72
N VAL A 36 9.28 12.01 -1.82
CA VAL A 36 10.36 12.45 -2.71
C VAL A 36 9.97 13.71 -3.47
N TYR A 37 8.75 13.76 -4.01
CA TYR A 37 8.26 14.94 -4.73
C TYR A 37 7.99 16.12 -3.80
N VAL A 38 7.46 15.87 -2.61
CA VAL A 38 7.22 16.89 -1.58
C VAL A 38 8.54 17.42 -1.01
N GLY A 39 9.53 16.55 -0.77
CA GLY A 39 10.87 16.95 -0.34
C GLY A 39 11.53 17.88 -1.36
N ALA A 40 11.50 17.52 -2.64
CA ALA A 40 12.03 18.39 -3.69
C ALA A 40 11.28 19.73 -3.78
N ALA A 41 9.97 19.74 -3.55
CA ALA A 41 9.18 20.97 -3.53
C ALA A 41 9.57 21.90 -2.36
N LEU A 42 9.86 21.35 -1.19
CA LEU A 42 10.37 22.10 -0.04
C LEU A 42 11.75 22.69 -0.32
N ASP A 43 12.65 21.91 -0.93
CA ASP A 43 13.97 22.41 -1.32
C ASP A 43 13.86 23.57 -2.31
N TYR A 44 12.99 23.44 -3.32
CA TYR A 44 12.71 24.52 -4.25
C TYR A 44 12.18 25.77 -3.56
N ALA A 45 11.23 25.62 -2.64
CA ALA A 45 10.69 26.74 -1.89
C ALA A 45 11.76 27.42 -1.03
N ASN A 46 12.67 26.66 -0.44
CA ASN A 46 13.78 27.19 0.34
C ASN A 46 14.78 27.99 -0.52
N LEU A 47 15.17 27.45 -1.68
CA LEU A 47 16.04 28.15 -2.63
C LEU A 47 15.39 29.46 -3.12
N MET A 48 14.09 29.42 -3.43
CA MET A 48 13.34 30.63 -3.84
C MET A 48 13.26 31.68 -2.73
N ARG A 49 13.04 31.27 -1.46
CA ARG A 49 13.03 32.19 -0.30
C ARG A 49 14.38 32.87 -0.08
N GLN A 50 15.47 32.17 -0.37
CA GLN A 50 16.83 32.69 -0.26
C GLN A 50 17.24 33.56 -1.46
N GLY A 51 16.41 33.63 -2.52
CA GLY A 51 16.75 34.31 -3.76
C GLY A 51 17.79 33.57 -4.62
N ASP A 52 18.09 32.30 -4.32
CA ASP A 52 19.04 31.48 -5.07
C ASP A 52 18.41 30.87 -6.32
N TRP A 53 18.23 31.70 -7.35
CA TRP A 53 17.73 31.27 -8.66
C TRP A 53 18.71 30.34 -9.40
N ALA A 54 20.01 30.41 -9.09
CA ALA A 54 21.00 29.51 -9.66
C ALA A 54 20.77 28.09 -9.16
N GLY A 55 20.54 27.92 -7.86
CA GLY A 55 20.18 26.64 -7.23
C GLY A 55 18.85 26.09 -7.73
N VAL A 56 17.85 26.94 -8.01
CA VAL A 56 16.57 26.51 -8.62
C VAL A 56 16.80 25.95 -10.03
N ILE A 57 17.63 26.61 -10.84
CA ILE A 57 17.95 26.17 -12.21
C ILE A 57 18.76 24.87 -12.18
N ASP A 58 19.77 24.76 -11.33
CA ASP A 58 20.70 23.62 -11.31
C ASP A 58 20.42 22.59 -10.20
N TYR A 59 19.18 22.53 -9.71
CA TYR A 59 18.76 21.67 -8.61
C TYR A 59 19.17 20.19 -8.83
N PRO A 60 20.02 19.61 -7.95
CA PRO A 60 20.57 18.26 -8.15
C PRO A 60 19.51 17.17 -8.24
N GLY A 61 18.43 17.27 -7.46
CA GLY A 61 17.35 16.29 -7.41
C GLY A 61 16.42 16.26 -8.63
N ASN A 62 16.63 17.15 -9.63
CA ASN A 62 15.83 17.23 -10.86
C ASN A 62 16.59 16.99 -12.16
N ARG A 63 17.85 16.53 -12.11
CA ARG A 63 18.62 16.34 -13.34
C ARG A 63 17.97 15.36 -14.33
N GLN A 64 17.15 14.43 -13.84
CA GLN A 64 16.53 13.37 -14.64
C GLN A 64 15.00 13.51 -14.77
N HIS A 65 14.37 14.43 -14.04
CA HIS A 65 12.91 14.60 -14.01
C HIS A 65 12.49 16.05 -14.29
N PRO A 66 11.39 16.26 -15.03
CA PRO A 66 10.89 17.62 -15.30
C PRO A 66 10.53 18.39 -14.02
N ALA A 67 10.90 19.67 -13.96
CA ALA A 67 10.79 20.45 -12.73
C ALA A 67 9.39 21.03 -12.44
N LEU A 68 8.52 21.14 -13.46
CA LEU A 68 7.28 21.92 -13.39
C LEU A 68 6.37 21.58 -12.20
N HIS A 69 6.12 20.29 -11.94
CA HIS A 69 5.27 19.87 -10.82
C HIS A 69 5.85 20.22 -9.46
N LYS A 70 7.17 19.99 -9.31
CA LYS A 70 7.86 20.23 -8.05
C LYS A 70 7.89 21.72 -7.74
N LEU A 71 8.06 22.56 -8.77
CA LEU A 71 7.95 24.01 -8.68
C LEU A 71 6.52 24.46 -8.35
N MET A 72 5.49 23.81 -8.90
CA MET A 72 4.09 24.08 -8.52
C MET A 72 3.82 23.76 -7.05
N TYR A 73 4.26 22.60 -6.57
CA TYR A 73 4.15 22.24 -5.15
C TYR A 73 4.98 23.16 -4.25
N ALA A 74 6.15 23.62 -4.73
CA ALA A 74 6.95 24.63 -4.05
C ALA A 74 6.18 25.94 -3.89
N GLY A 75 5.38 26.35 -4.88
CA GLY A 75 4.45 27.47 -4.75
C GLY A 75 3.47 27.31 -3.58
N GLY A 76 2.93 26.09 -3.37
CA GLY A 76 2.12 25.75 -2.21
C GLY A 76 2.90 25.88 -0.89
N ALA A 77 4.13 25.40 -0.85
CA ALA A 77 5.02 25.57 0.32
C ALA A 77 5.36 27.05 0.59
N LEU A 78 5.57 27.85 -0.44
CA LEU A 78 5.78 29.30 -0.31
C LEU A 78 4.55 29.99 0.31
N LEU A 79 3.34 29.64 -0.14
CA LEU A 79 2.08 30.17 0.40
C LEU A 79 1.86 29.79 1.87
N LEU A 80 2.33 28.62 2.29
CA LEU A 80 2.25 28.17 3.68
C LEU A 80 3.23 28.90 4.62
N GLY A 81 4.26 29.57 4.09
CA GLY A 81 5.25 30.28 4.90
C GLY A 81 5.93 29.36 5.92
N GLU A 82 5.93 29.78 7.19
CA GLU A 82 6.52 29.02 8.30
C GLU A 82 5.77 27.72 8.63
N ALA A 83 4.51 27.58 8.21
CA ALA A 83 3.73 26.35 8.39
C ALA A 83 4.11 25.24 7.38
N ALA A 84 5.03 25.52 6.44
CA ALA A 84 5.46 24.56 5.43
C ALA A 84 6.38 23.48 6.04
N ASN A 85 5.87 22.25 6.11
CA ASN A 85 6.62 21.05 6.45
C ASN A 85 6.18 19.90 5.54
N GLN A 86 6.83 18.74 5.67
CA GLN A 86 6.58 17.59 4.79
C GLN A 86 5.11 17.14 4.78
N THR A 87 4.44 17.20 5.93
CA THR A 87 3.03 16.81 6.05
C THR A 87 2.09 17.86 5.46
N THR A 88 2.28 19.14 5.79
CA THR A 88 1.39 20.21 5.30
C THR A 88 1.51 20.40 3.80
N VAL A 89 2.73 20.34 3.26
CA VAL A 89 2.98 20.43 1.81
C VAL A 89 2.45 19.20 1.08
N LEU A 90 2.52 17.99 1.68
CA LEU A 90 1.90 16.79 1.10
C LEU A 90 0.40 16.98 0.87
N TYR A 91 -0.35 17.43 1.89
CA TYR A 91 -1.79 17.64 1.74
C TYR A 91 -2.12 18.76 0.74
N VAL A 92 -1.35 19.86 0.73
CA VAL A 92 -1.51 20.91 -0.28
C VAL A 92 -1.24 20.37 -1.69
N ALA A 93 -0.19 19.58 -1.88
CA ALA A 93 0.14 18.96 -3.17
C ALA A 93 -0.95 17.97 -3.63
N ARG A 94 -1.51 17.17 -2.71
CA ARG A 94 -2.67 16.29 -2.96
C ARG A 94 -3.92 17.08 -3.36
N LEU A 95 -4.21 18.20 -2.70
CA LEU A 95 -5.33 19.08 -3.05
C LEU A 95 -5.13 19.75 -4.42
N MET A 96 -3.92 20.21 -4.72
CA MET A 96 -3.57 20.73 -6.05
C MET A 96 -3.75 19.67 -7.13
N SER A 97 -3.31 18.44 -6.87
CA SER A 97 -3.47 17.31 -7.79
C SER A 97 -4.96 16.98 -7.99
N THR A 98 -5.74 16.99 -6.92
CA THR A 98 -7.20 16.78 -6.96
C THR A 98 -7.90 17.84 -7.79
N LEU A 99 -7.52 19.11 -7.63
CA LEU A 99 -8.03 20.21 -8.44
C LEU A 99 -7.72 20.00 -9.92
N LEU A 100 -6.47 19.66 -10.26
CA LEU A 100 -6.04 19.42 -11.64
C LEU A 100 -6.70 18.18 -12.25
N GLY A 101 -6.85 17.10 -11.49
CA GLY A 101 -7.58 15.91 -11.91
C GLY A 101 -9.06 16.20 -12.16
N THR A 102 -9.67 17.06 -11.35
CA THR A 102 -11.05 17.54 -11.56
C THR A 102 -11.14 18.44 -12.80
N VAL A 103 -10.15 19.31 -13.03
CA VAL A 103 -10.04 20.12 -14.25
C VAL A 103 -9.90 19.23 -15.48
N ALA A 104 -9.13 18.14 -15.42
CA ALA A 104 -9.01 17.17 -16.50
C ALA A 104 -10.38 16.58 -16.90
N VAL A 105 -11.20 16.21 -15.90
CA VAL A 105 -12.57 15.74 -16.12
C VAL A 105 -13.46 16.85 -16.69
N ALA A 106 -13.37 18.07 -16.17
CA ALA A 106 -14.15 19.21 -16.67
C ALA A 106 -13.81 19.51 -18.13
N LEU A 107 -12.53 19.56 -18.49
CA LEU A 107 -12.06 19.75 -19.87
C LEU A 107 -12.61 18.66 -20.80
N LEU A 108 -12.59 17.41 -20.36
CA LEU A 108 -13.17 16.30 -21.11
C LEU A 108 -14.70 16.44 -21.26
N ALA A 109 -15.38 16.93 -20.21
CA ALA A 109 -16.83 17.15 -20.23
C ALA A 109 -17.24 18.19 -21.28
N PHE A 110 -16.45 19.27 -21.40
CA PHE A 110 -16.69 20.31 -22.40
C PHE A 110 -16.33 19.89 -23.82
N THR A 111 -15.30 19.05 -23.99
CA THR A 111 -14.77 18.70 -25.32
C THR A 111 -15.42 17.45 -25.93
N ALA A 112 -15.67 16.44 -25.11
CA ALA A 112 -16.16 15.12 -25.51
C ALA A 112 -17.54 14.75 -24.93
N GLY A 113 -18.04 15.51 -23.96
CA GLY A 113 -19.37 15.34 -23.36
C GLY A 113 -19.36 14.65 -21.98
N PRO A 114 -20.52 14.66 -21.28
CA PRO A 114 -20.61 14.25 -19.88
C PRO A 114 -20.36 12.76 -19.66
N LEU A 115 -20.65 11.90 -20.65
CA LEU A 115 -20.41 10.46 -20.52
C LEU A 115 -18.91 10.15 -20.47
N ALA A 116 -18.13 10.65 -21.42
CA ALA A 116 -16.68 10.47 -21.42
C ALA A 116 -16.06 11.04 -20.12
N ALA A 117 -16.48 12.23 -19.71
CA ALA A 117 -16.05 12.81 -18.45
C ALA A 117 -16.44 11.95 -17.24
N GLY A 118 -17.65 11.40 -17.22
CA GLY A 118 -18.12 10.51 -16.15
C GLY A 118 -17.27 9.26 -16.04
N LEU A 119 -16.93 8.63 -17.17
CA LEU A 119 -16.04 7.46 -17.20
C LEU A 119 -14.63 7.80 -16.69
N LEU A 120 -14.08 8.96 -17.05
CA LEU A 120 -12.79 9.43 -16.51
C LEU A 120 -12.88 9.76 -15.02
N ALA A 121 -14.03 10.26 -14.55
CA ALA A 121 -14.26 10.63 -13.16
C ALA A 121 -14.20 9.44 -12.22
N ILE A 122 -14.68 8.27 -12.67
CA ILE A 122 -14.78 7.03 -11.89
C ILE A 122 -13.67 6.01 -12.20
N HIS A 123 -12.81 6.26 -13.18
CA HIS A 123 -11.70 5.35 -13.51
C HIS A 123 -10.73 5.27 -12.33
N THR A 124 -10.51 4.08 -11.77
CA THR A 124 -9.91 3.92 -10.44
C THR A 124 -8.46 4.36 -10.41
N LEU A 125 -7.67 4.03 -11.44
CA LEU A 125 -6.30 4.51 -11.55
C LEU A 125 -6.20 6.04 -11.67
N THR A 126 -7.12 6.69 -12.39
CA THR A 126 -7.07 8.17 -12.48
C THR A 126 -7.48 8.79 -11.17
N VAL A 127 -8.49 8.27 -10.47
CA VAL A 127 -8.87 8.74 -9.14
C VAL A 127 -7.69 8.61 -8.17
N LYS A 128 -7.03 7.45 -8.09
CA LYS A 128 -5.84 7.24 -7.24
C LYS A 128 -4.74 8.26 -7.55
N TYR A 129 -4.22 8.21 -8.77
CA TYR A 129 -2.98 8.91 -9.11
C TYR A 129 -3.18 10.42 -9.34
N THR A 130 -4.43 10.89 -9.48
CA THR A 130 -4.71 12.33 -9.47
C THR A 130 -5.18 12.87 -8.11
N ALA A 131 -5.31 12.01 -7.09
CA ALA A 131 -5.53 12.42 -5.71
C ALA A 131 -4.24 12.46 -4.89
N GLN A 132 -3.20 11.71 -5.29
CA GLN A 132 -1.89 11.71 -4.64
C GLN A 132 -1.01 12.87 -5.12
N ALA A 133 0.02 13.23 -4.34
CA ALA A 133 1.06 14.20 -4.69
C ALA A 133 2.05 13.63 -5.73
N TYR A 134 1.51 13.10 -6.83
CA TYR A 134 2.22 12.48 -7.95
C TYR A 134 2.19 13.38 -9.19
N LEU A 135 3.09 13.09 -10.12
CA LEU A 135 3.27 13.85 -11.36
C LEU A 135 2.19 13.59 -12.43
N GLU A 136 1.00 13.10 -12.09
CA GLU A 136 0.03 12.58 -13.08
C GLU A 136 -1.12 13.56 -13.40
N ALA A 137 -1.59 14.34 -12.43
CA ALA A 137 -2.78 15.18 -12.60
C ALA A 137 -2.60 16.30 -13.63
N LEU A 138 -1.46 17.01 -13.57
CA LEU A 138 -1.16 18.11 -14.48
C LEU A 138 -0.96 17.65 -15.93
N PRO A 139 -0.11 16.65 -16.26
CA PRO A 139 0.09 16.24 -17.65
C PRO A 139 -1.17 15.59 -18.22
N LEU A 140 -1.97 14.90 -17.41
CA LEU A 140 -3.28 14.41 -17.84
C LEU A 140 -4.19 15.58 -18.26
N ALA A 141 -4.35 16.59 -17.41
CA ALA A 141 -5.18 17.76 -17.71
C ALA A 141 -4.68 18.51 -18.97
N LEU A 142 -3.37 18.73 -19.08
CA LEU A 142 -2.75 19.43 -20.21
C LEU A 142 -2.81 18.62 -21.51
N SER A 143 -2.68 17.29 -21.46
CA SER A 143 -2.84 16.43 -22.65
C SER A 143 -4.27 16.47 -23.18
N ILE A 144 -5.27 16.42 -22.29
CA ILE A 144 -6.70 16.59 -22.65
C ILE A 144 -6.94 17.99 -23.19
N ALA A 145 -6.36 19.03 -22.58
CA ALA A 145 -6.45 20.40 -23.08
C ALA A 145 -5.86 20.55 -24.49
N ALA A 146 -4.71 19.93 -24.76
CA ALA A 146 -4.04 20.02 -26.05
C ALA A 146 -4.89 19.41 -27.18
N VAL A 147 -5.35 18.16 -26.98
CA VAL A 147 -6.20 17.47 -27.96
C VAL A 147 -7.55 18.16 -28.09
N GLY A 148 -8.15 18.56 -26.96
CA GLY A 148 -9.42 19.27 -26.93
C GLY A 148 -9.38 20.62 -27.65
N ALA A 149 -8.30 21.38 -27.49
CA ALA A 149 -8.11 22.67 -28.17
C ALA A 149 -8.01 22.49 -29.70
N TRP A 150 -7.29 21.48 -30.19
CA TRP A 150 -7.17 21.21 -31.62
C TRP A 150 -8.43 20.61 -32.24
N GLU A 151 -9.13 19.75 -31.50
CA GLU A 151 -10.49 19.32 -31.87
C GLU A 151 -11.44 20.51 -31.98
N TYR A 152 -11.38 21.44 -31.03
CA TYR A 152 -12.23 22.62 -31.00
C TYR A 152 -11.89 23.62 -32.11
N ALA A 153 -10.60 23.85 -32.38
CA ALA A 153 -10.11 24.71 -33.47
C ALA A 153 -10.66 24.25 -34.83
N SER A 154 -10.80 22.93 -35.00
CA SER A 154 -11.26 22.32 -36.25
C SER A 154 -12.77 22.49 -36.51
N ARG A 155 -13.55 22.95 -35.53
CA ARG A 155 -15.02 23.03 -35.59
C ARG A 155 -15.56 24.46 -35.79
N ARG A 156 -14.73 25.50 -35.89
CA ARG A 156 -15.14 26.93 -35.85
C ARG A 156 -14.71 27.75 -37.08
N GLU A 157 -15.24 28.98 -37.20
CA GLU A 157 -14.92 29.96 -38.25
C GLU A 157 -13.47 30.52 -38.18
N PRO A 158 -12.84 30.87 -39.32
CA PRO A 158 -11.39 31.06 -39.48
C PRO A 158 -10.72 32.05 -38.50
N ALA A 159 -11.36 33.18 -38.21
CA ALA A 159 -10.75 34.27 -37.43
C ALA A 159 -10.46 33.89 -35.97
N ARG A 160 -11.27 33.00 -35.37
CA ARG A 160 -11.08 32.50 -34.00
C ARG A 160 -10.34 31.16 -33.92
N GLN A 161 -9.99 30.54 -35.05
CA GLN A 161 -9.30 29.24 -35.06
C GLN A 161 -7.84 29.34 -34.60
N ARG A 162 -7.15 30.44 -34.95
CA ARG A 162 -5.69 30.53 -34.78
C ARG A 162 -5.29 30.37 -33.32
N ILE A 163 -5.96 31.06 -32.38
CA ILE A 163 -5.62 30.98 -30.96
C ILE A 163 -5.67 29.54 -30.39
N TRP A 164 -6.64 28.72 -30.81
CA TRP A 164 -6.79 27.35 -30.29
C TRP A 164 -5.71 26.40 -30.79
N TRP A 165 -5.21 26.59 -32.01
CA TRP A 165 -4.04 25.86 -32.48
C TRP A 165 -2.81 26.14 -31.61
N TRP A 166 -2.62 27.40 -31.22
CA TRP A 166 -1.48 27.83 -30.42
C TRP A 166 -1.63 27.38 -28.97
N LEU A 167 -2.81 27.55 -28.37
CA LEU A 167 -3.12 27.04 -27.03
C LEU A 167 -2.92 25.51 -26.94
N GLY A 168 -3.31 24.76 -27.96
CA GLY A 168 -3.07 23.32 -27.99
C GLY A 168 -1.57 22.96 -28.05
N ALA A 169 -0.78 23.72 -28.80
CA ALA A 169 0.67 23.54 -28.85
C ALA A 169 1.35 23.90 -27.51
N VAL A 170 0.94 25.01 -26.87
CA VAL A 170 1.42 25.40 -25.54
C VAL A 170 1.07 24.31 -24.51
N ALA A 171 -0.18 23.85 -24.49
CA ALA A 171 -0.62 22.78 -23.59
C ALA A 171 0.18 21.49 -23.79
N TRP A 172 0.52 21.13 -25.04
CA TRP A 172 1.36 19.98 -25.34
C TRP A 172 2.80 20.15 -24.80
N GLY A 173 3.39 21.33 -24.99
CA GLY A 173 4.71 21.66 -24.45
C GLY A 173 4.74 21.61 -22.92
N LEU A 174 3.71 22.17 -22.27
CA LEU A 174 3.55 22.13 -20.82
C LEU A 174 3.31 20.70 -20.31
N ALA A 175 2.53 19.88 -21.01
CA ALA A 175 2.36 18.46 -20.66
C ALA A 175 3.70 17.72 -20.70
N THR A 176 4.54 18.02 -21.69
CA THR A 176 5.91 17.49 -21.79
C THR A 176 6.78 17.94 -20.62
N ALA A 177 6.69 19.22 -20.21
CA ALA A 177 7.42 19.79 -19.08
C ALA A 177 6.89 19.30 -17.73
N ALA A 178 5.66 18.81 -17.70
CA ALA A 178 5.07 18.18 -16.53
C ALA A 178 5.55 16.72 -16.43
N LYS A 179 5.38 15.92 -17.50
CA LYS A 179 5.84 14.54 -17.58
C LYS A 179 5.98 14.08 -19.05
N MET A 180 7.20 13.82 -19.49
CA MET A 180 7.53 13.58 -20.90
C MET A 180 6.78 12.41 -21.55
N ASN A 181 6.48 11.36 -20.79
CA ASN A 181 5.82 10.16 -21.30
C ASN A 181 4.43 10.46 -21.89
N TYR A 182 3.66 11.39 -21.32
CA TYR A 182 2.36 11.79 -21.88
C TYR A 182 2.50 12.36 -23.28
N ALA A 183 3.53 13.18 -23.50
CA ALA A 183 3.77 13.82 -24.78
C ALA A 183 4.32 12.85 -25.82
N ILE A 184 5.28 12.00 -25.44
CA ILE A 184 5.88 11.00 -26.34
C ILE A 184 4.82 10.01 -26.82
N ILE A 185 3.99 9.51 -25.91
CA ILE A 185 2.95 8.53 -26.23
C ILE A 185 1.84 9.14 -27.09
N ALA A 186 1.47 10.40 -26.85
CA ALA A 186 0.44 11.09 -27.62
C ALA A 186 0.96 11.69 -28.95
N ALA A 187 2.27 11.83 -29.15
CA ALA A 187 2.84 12.51 -30.32
C ALA A 187 2.37 11.94 -31.68
N PRO A 188 2.36 10.60 -31.90
CA PRO A 188 1.88 10.04 -33.17
C PRO A 188 0.41 10.40 -33.43
N ALA A 189 -0.43 10.34 -32.39
CA ALA A 189 -1.83 10.70 -32.48
C ALA A 189 -2.03 12.17 -32.81
N MET A 190 -1.24 13.04 -32.19
CA MET A 190 -1.27 14.48 -32.38
C MET A 190 -0.87 14.90 -33.80
N ILE A 191 0.15 14.26 -34.36
CA ILE A 191 0.55 14.46 -35.76
C ILE A 191 -0.56 14.00 -36.71
N VAL A 192 -1.09 12.80 -36.49
CA VAL A 192 -2.19 12.25 -37.31
C VAL A 192 -3.44 13.12 -37.23
N LEU A 193 -3.76 13.64 -36.04
CA LEU A 193 -4.85 14.60 -35.85
C LEU A 193 -4.61 15.86 -36.70
N LEU A 194 -3.44 16.49 -36.62
CA LEU A 194 -3.13 17.69 -37.40
C LEU A 194 -3.22 17.45 -38.91
N ILE A 195 -2.74 16.31 -39.40
CA ILE A 195 -2.85 15.92 -40.80
C ILE A 195 -4.33 15.76 -41.20
N GLN A 196 -5.14 15.05 -40.39
CA GLN A 196 -6.57 14.85 -40.63
C GLN A 196 -7.38 16.15 -40.64
N ARG A 197 -6.89 17.18 -39.94
CA ARG A 197 -7.50 18.52 -39.91
C ARG A 197 -6.91 19.47 -40.96
N GLY A 198 -6.13 18.97 -41.91
CA GLY A 198 -5.53 19.76 -43.00
C GLY A 198 -4.44 20.73 -42.54
N GLN A 199 -3.89 20.54 -41.34
CA GLN A 199 -2.88 21.42 -40.73
C GLN A 199 -1.44 20.91 -40.90
N ALA A 200 -1.18 19.98 -41.83
CA ALA A 200 0.14 19.38 -42.02
C ALA A 200 1.27 20.42 -42.17
N ARG A 201 1.03 21.51 -42.91
CA ARG A 201 2.01 22.60 -43.11
C ARG A 201 2.33 23.39 -41.83
N ARG A 202 1.45 23.34 -40.82
CA ARG A 202 1.64 24.05 -39.54
C ARG A 202 2.35 23.21 -38.48
N ILE A 203 2.56 21.91 -38.72
CA ILE A 203 3.22 21.01 -37.77
C ILE A 203 4.57 21.59 -37.28
N PRO A 204 5.47 22.10 -38.15
CA PRO A 204 6.76 22.64 -37.67
C PRO A 204 6.58 23.85 -36.74
N VAL A 205 5.63 24.74 -37.04
CA VAL A 205 5.36 25.93 -36.22
C VAL A 205 4.76 25.53 -34.87
N LEU A 206 3.79 24.62 -34.86
CA LEU A 206 3.16 24.15 -33.62
C LEU A 206 4.14 23.34 -32.76
N ALA A 207 5.00 22.53 -33.37
CA ALA A 207 6.08 21.84 -32.67
C ALA A 207 7.09 22.83 -32.08
N GLY A 208 7.43 23.91 -32.81
CA GLY A 208 8.27 25.00 -32.30
C GLY A 208 7.67 25.69 -31.08
N ILE A 209 6.37 26.00 -31.10
CA ILE A 209 5.66 26.59 -29.95
C ILE A 209 5.63 25.63 -28.76
N ALA A 210 5.38 24.34 -29.00
CA ALA A 210 5.40 23.32 -27.96
C ALA A 210 6.81 23.20 -27.33
N LEU A 211 7.86 23.20 -28.16
CA LEU A 211 9.25 23.17 -27.71
C LEU A 211 9.62 24.40 -26.88
N LEU A 212 9.24 25.60 -27.33
CA LEU A 212 9.45 26.83 -26.58
C LEU A 212 8.73 26.82 -25.23
N SER A 213 7.49 26.34 -25.20
CA SER A 213 6.71 26.21 -23.96
C SER A 213 7.32 25.18 -23.02
N PHE A 214 7.83 24.07 -23.55
CA PHE A 214 8.53 23.04 -22.79
C PHE A 214 9.81 23.58 -22.15
N VAL A 215 10.65 24.29 -22.90
CA VAL A 215 11.88 24.90 -22.38
C VAL A 215 11.56 26.00 -21.37
N ALA A 216 10.58 26.86 -21.66
CA ALA A 216 10.16 27.93 -20.75
C ALA A 216 9.63 27.41 -19.41
N ALA A 217 8.93 26.27 -19.41
CA ALA A 217 8.37 25.68 -18.19
C ALA A 217 9.34 24.74 -17.45
N ASN A 218 10.56 24.56 -17.95
CA ASN A 218 11.55 23.67 -17.36
C ASN A 218 12.88 24.40 -17.14
N PRO A 219 13.04 25.13 -16.01
CA PRO A 219 14.21 25.99 -15.77
C PRO A 219 15.54 25.24 -15.79
N THR A 220 15.53 23.93 -15.53
CA THR A 220 16.73 23.08 -15.62
C THR A 220 17.35 23.04 -17.01
N LEU A 221 16.61 23.40 -18.05
CA LEU A 221 17.08 23.47 -19.43
C LEU A 221 17.70 24.82 -19.80
N TRP A 222 17.65 25.84 -18.94
CA TRP A 222 18.01 27.21 -19.35
C TRP A 222 19.51 27.46 -19.49
N ARG A 223 20.36 26.79 -18.69
CA ARG A 223 21.82 26.96 -18.73
C ARG A 223 22.52 26.02 -19.71
N GLN A 224 22.13 24.75 -19.73
CA GLN A 224 22.77 23.71 -20.53
C GLN A 224 21.72 22.85 -21.26
N PRO A 225 20.92 23.44 -22.17
CA PRO A 225 19.75 22.77 -22.76
C PRO A 225 20.10 21.44 -23.43
N LEU A 226 21.17 21.40 -24.24
CA LEU A 226 21.52 20.21 -25.01
C LEU A 226 21.99 19.05 -24.12
N GLU A 227 22.91 19.32 -23.20
CA GLU A 227 23.42 18.31 -22.25
C GLU A 227 22.30 17.77 -21.37
N ARG A 228 21.43 18.65 -20.86
CA ARG A 228 20.30 18.26 -20.02
C ARG A 228 19.27 17.43 -20.79
N LEU A 229 18.98 17.78 -22.05
CA LEU A 229 18.11 16.97 -22.90
C LEU A 229 18.68 15.57 -23.16
N ILE A 230 19.99 15.47 -23.41
CA ILE A 230 20.68 14.18 -23.57
C ILE A 230 20.60 13.36 -22.28
N ALA A 231 20.83 13.98 -21.12
CA ALA A 231 20.71 13.32 -19.82
C ALA A 231 19.27 12.83 -19.54
N MET A 232 18.26 13.64 -19.85
CA MET A 232 16.85 13.25 -19.72
C MET A 232 16.48 12.10 -20.68
N ALA A 233 17.02 12.07 -21.90
CA ALA A 233 16.82 10.98 -22.85
C ALA A 233 17.53 9.70 -22.38
N GLY A 234 18.78 9.80 -21.89
CA GLY A 234 19.55 8.67 -21.37
C GLY A 234 18.98 8.05 -20.10
N PHE A 235 18.19 8.80 -19.32
CA PHE A 235 17.48 8.24 -18.17
C PHE A 235 16.53 7.10 -18.55
N TRP A 236 15.92 7.12 -19.74
CA TRP A 236 14.98 6.08 -20.15
C TRP A 236 15.66 4.72 -20.29
N THR A 237 16.81 4.68 -20.95
CA THR A 237 17.60 3.45 -21.12
C THR A 237 18.17 2.99 -19.79
N ALA A 238 18.68 3.91 -18.97
CA ALA A 238 19.18 3.61 -17.63
C ALA A 238 18.07 3.05 -16.70
N TYR A 239 16.86 3.62 -16.76
CA TYR A 239 15.71 3.18 -15.96
C TYR A 239 15.31 1.74 -16.29
N MET A 240 15.24 1.38 -17.58
CA MET A 240 14.91 0.01 -18.03
C MET A 240 15.91 -1.03 -17.52
N GLN A 241 17.17 -0.62 -17.38
CA GLN A 241 18.27 -1.46 -16.88
C GLN A 241 18.45 -1.35 -15.35
N GLY A 242 17.62 -0.55 -14.67
CA GLY A 242 17.70 -0.33 -13.24
C GLY A 242 17.44 -1.61 -12.46
N SER A 243 18.21 -1.83 -11.39
CA SER A 243 18.09 -3.01 -10.52
C SER A 243 16.67 -3.20 -9.99
N GLU A 244 15.94 -2.11 -9.71
CA GLU A 244 14.56 -2.17 -9.24
C GLU A 244 13.55 -2.66 -10.29
N VAL A 245 13.77 -2.32 -11.57
CA VAL A 245 12.91 -2.78 -12.67
C VAL A 245 13.20 -4.25 -12.97
N GLN A 246 14.48 -4.65 -12.93
CA GLN A 246 14.89 -6.04 -13.09
C GLN A 246 14.40 -6.92 -11.93
N ALA A 247 14.50 -6.43 -10.69
CA ALA A 247 14.02 -7.13 -9.50
C ALA A 247 12.48 -7.27 -9.45
N ALA A 248 11.73 -6.39 -10.12
CA ALA A 248 10.29 -6.52 -10.21
C ALA A 248 9.86 -7.73 -11.05
N GLY A 249 10.70 -8.21 -11.97
CA GLY A 249 10.50 -9.47 -12.70
C GLY A 249 9.22 -9.56 -13.55
N TYR A 250 8.58 -8.43 -13.85
CA TYR A 250 7.31 -8.43 -14.57
C TYR A 250 7.48 -8.87 -16.03
N PRO A 251 6.49 -9.59 -16.61
CA PRO A 251 6.52 -9.91 -18.03
C PRO A 251 6.42 -8.63 -18.89
N TRP A 252 6.95 -8.68 -20.12
CA TRP A 252 6.93 -7.53 -21.04
C TRP A 252 5.51 -7.02 -21.36
N TYR A 253 4.49 -7.87 -21.20
CA TYR A 253 3.07 -7.53 -21.39
C TYR A 253 2.36 -7.06 -20.11
N GLN A 254 3.08 -6.81 -19.01
CA GLN A 254 2.52 -6.33 -17.75
C GLN A 254 1.60 -5.10 -17.89
N PRO A 255 1.87 -4.11 -18.77
CA PRO A 255 0.95 -2.99 -18.98
C PRO A 255 -0.45 -3.42 -19.42
N LEU A 256 -0.57 -4.53 -20.17
CA LEU A 256 -1.88 -5.07 -20.58
C LEU A 256 -2.63 -5.67 -19.39
N ILE A 257 -1.92 -6.28 -18.44
CA ILE A 257 -2.52 -6.79 -17.21
C ILE A 257 -3.11 -5.62 -16.41
N TRP A 258 -2.37 -4.52 -16.25
CA TRP A 258 -2.89 -3.35 -15.53
C TRP A 258 -4.09 -2.68 -16.22
N LEU A 259 -4.13 -2.67 -17.56
CA LEU A 259 -5.28 -2.18 -18.33
C LEU A 259 -6.50 -3.11 -18.26
N ALA A 260 -6.26 -4.43 -18.15
CA ALA A 260 -7.28 -5.46 -18.08
C ALA A 260 -7.75 -5.76 -16.64
N THR A 261 -7.16 -5.10 -15.64
CA THR A 261 -7.52 -5.25 -14.22
C THR A 261 -7.88 -3.89 -13.64
N ALA A 262 -8.53 -3.89 -12.47
CA ALA A 262 -8.76 -2.67 -11.69
C ALA A 262 -7.81 -2.67 -10.48
N PRO A 263 -6.48 -2.58 -10.68
CA PRO A 263 -5.53 -2.90 -9.61
C PRO A 263 -5.63 -1.91 -8.44
N ALA A 264 -6.08 -0.68 -8.69
CA ALA A 264 -6.34 0.30 -7.63
C ALA A 264 -7.40 -0.17 -6.63
N VAL A 265 -8.43 -0.93 -7.07
CA VAL A 265 -9.43 -1.54 -6.17
C VAL A 265 -8.78 -2.59 -5.28
N GLY A 266 -7.89 -3.41 -5.85
CA GLY A 266 -7.16 -4.43 -5.09
C GLY A 266 -6.17 -3.83 -4.07
N TRP A 267 -5.52 -2.72 -4.43
CA TRP A 267 -4.58 -2.02 -3.55
C TRP A 267 -5.28 -1.27 -2.41
N HIS A 268 -6.42 -0.64 -2.69
CA HIS A 268 -7.10 0.29 -1.79
C HIS A 268 -8.63 0.07 -1.76
N PRO A 269 -9.11 -1.08 -1.26
CA PRO A 269 -10.54 -1.40 -1.24
C PRO A 269 -11.37 -0.42 -0.38
N GLU A 270 -10.75 0.20 0.63
CA GLU A 270 -11.36 1.25 1.46
C GLU A 270 -11.63 2.56 0.70
N VAL A 271 -10.89 2.79 -0.38
CA VAL A 271 -11.03 4.00 -1.23
C VAL A 271 -12.02 3.74 -2.35
N PHE A 272 -11.96 2.54 -2.94
CA PHE A 272 -12.79 2.14 -4.06
C PHE A 272 -13.90 1.20 -3.62
N PHE A 273 -14.98 1.76 -3.07
CA PHE A 273 -16.20 1.05 -2.70
C PHE A 273 -17.06 0.59 -3.90
N PHE A 274 -16.52 0.69 -5.13
CA PHE A 274 -17.17 0.30 -6.38
C PHE A 274 -16.22 -0.60 -7.18
N PRO A 275 -16.73 -1.51 -8.04
CA PRO A 275 -15.96 -2.62 -8.60
C PRO A 275 -14.87 -2.25 -9.63
N GLY A 276 -14.59 -0.95 -9.83
CA GLY A 276 -13.60 -0.45 -10.78
C GLY A 276 -13.96 -0.70 -12.25
N PRO A 277 -14.39 0.32 -13.02
CA PRO A 277 -14.79 0.12 -14.42
C PRO A 277 -13.62 -0.08 -15.39
N ASP A 278 -12.38 0.05 -14.93
CA ASP A 278 -11.15 0.12 -15.72
C ASP A 278 -11.03 -1.03 -16.76
N PRO A 279 -11.21 -2.33 -16.41
CA PRO A 279 -11.16 -3.43 -17.38
C PRO A 279 -12.21 -3.31 -18.49
N TRP A 280 -13.42 -2.94 -18.11
CA TRP A 280 -14.55 -2.79 -19.03
C TRP A 280 -14.33 -1.63 -19.98
N LEU A 281 -13.74 -0.53 -19.50
CA LEU A 281 -13.40 0.62 -20.34
C LEU A 281 -12.35 0.24 -21.37
N THR A 282 -11.32 -0.49 -20.97
CA THR A 282 -10.31 -1.04 -21.88
C THR A 282 -10.93 -1.95 -22.93
N LEU A 283 -11.80 -2.88 -22.51
CA LEU A 283 -12.49 -3.81 -23.42
C LEU A 283 -13.38 -3.05 -24.42
N LEU A 284 -14.19 -2.11 -23.95
CA LEU A 284 -15.05 -1.29 -24.80
C LEU A 284 -14.23 -0.44 -25.78
N ALA A 285 -13.07 0.07 -25.36
CA ALA A 285 -12.16 0.79 -26.24
C ALA A 285 -11.62 -0.11 -27.36
N CYS A 286 -11.18 -1.34 -27.02
CA CYS A 286 -10.73 -2.34 -28.00
C CYS A 286 -11.83 -2.69 -29.01
N LEU A 287 -13.06 -2.93 -28.55
CA LEU A 287 -14.22 -3.21 -29.40
C LEU A 287 -14.59 -2.02 -30.29
N ALA A 288 -14.31 -0.78 -29.85
CA ALA A 288 -14.57 0.42 -30.61
C ALA A 288 -13.51 0.71 -31.69
N LEU A 289 -12.35 0.06 -31.69
CA LEU A 289 -11.25 0.35 -32.63
C LEU A 289 -11.66 0.24 -34.12
N PRO A 290 -12.34 -0.81 -34.59
CA PRO A 290 -12.73 -0.91 -36.00
C PRO A 290 -13.70 0.18 -36.42
N MET A 291 -14.61 0.56 -35.51
CA MET A 291 -15.58 1.64 -35.73
C MET A 291 -14.89 3.01 -35.79
N ALA A 292 -13.96 3.26 -34.87
CA ALA A 292 -13.18 4.50 -34.82
C ALA A 292 -12.22 4.64 -36.02
N TRP A 293 -11.69 3.52 -36.55
CA TRP A 293 -10.83 3.53 -37.73
C TRP A 293 -11.59 3.90 -39.02
N ARG A 294 -12.83 3.44 -39.13
CA ARG A 294 -13.72 3.74 -40.26
C ARG A 294 -14.13 5.22 -40.30
N ASP A 295 -14.16 5.91 -39.16
CA ASP A 295 -14.42 7.34 -39.07
C ASP A 295 -13.11 8.15 -39.25
N PRO A 296 -12.90 8.85 -40.39
CA PRO A 296 -11.68 9.61 -40.62
C PRO A 296 -11.41 10.68 -39.55
N GLN A 297 -12.44 11.15 -38.85
CA GLN A 297 -12.29 12.16 -37.79
C GLN A 297 -11.77 11.58 -36.47
N ARG A 298 -11.73 10.25 -36.31
CA ARG A 298 -11.41 9.56 -35.05
C ARG A 298 -10.22 8.62 -35.14
N ARG A 299 -9.67 8.40 -36.33
CA ARG A 299 -8.48 7.58 -36.57
C ARG A 299 -7.30 7.96 -35.66
N TYR A 300 -7.13 9.23 -35.31
CA TYR A 300 -6.09 9.66 -34.37
C TYR A 300 -6.21 8.99 -32.98
N LEU A 301 -7.42 8.65 -32.51
CA LEU A 301 -7.64 7.93 -31.25
C LEU A 301 -7.17 6.48 -31.33
N VAL A 302 -7.37 5.84 -32.48
CA VAL A 302 -6.85 4.48 -32.74
C VAL A 302 -5.33 4.50 -32.75
N VAL A 303 -4.73 5.50 -33.43
CA VAL A 303 -3.28 5.69 -33.44
C VAL A 303 -2.77 5.92 -32.01
N TRP A 304 -3.42 6.78 -31.23
CA TRP A 304 -3.05 7.03 -29.82
C TRP A 304 -3.06 5.75 -28.98
N PHE A 305 -4.15 5.01 -29.05
CA PHE A 305 -4.33 3.80 -28.25
C PHE A 305 -3.29 2.73 -28.63
N LEU A 306 -3.11 2.47 -29.93
CA LEU A 306 -2.16 1.45 -30.40
C LEU A 306 -0.70 1.87 -30.23
N SER A 307 -0.34 3.13 -30.50
CA SER A 307 1.03 3.61 -30.31
C SER A 307 1.40 3.63 -28.83
N GLY A 308 0.49 4.00 -27.94
CA GLY A 308 0.75 3.97 -26.50
C GLY A 308 0.90 2.55 -25.96
N ILE A 309 0.08 1.59 -26.42
CA ILE A 309 0.27 0.18 -26.08
C ILE A 309 1.66 -0.28 -26.55
N LEU A 310 2.01 -0.04 -27.81
CA LEU A 310 3.30 -0.44 -28.36
C LEU A 310 4.47 0.15 -27.57
N ILE A 311 4.44 1.44 -27.27
CA ILE A 311 5.50 2.12 -26.50
C ILE A 311 5.61 1.54 -25.09
N LEU A 312 4.49 1.28 -24.40
CA LEU A 312 4.51 0.69 -23.06
C LEU A 312 5.01 -0.75 -23.06
N LEU A 313 4.72 -1.54 -24.11
CA LEU A 313 5.23 -2.91 -24.25
C LEU A 313 6.74 -2.95 -24.54
N LEU A 314 7.25 -1.94 -25.24
CA LEU A 314 8.68 -1.77 -25.48
C LEU A 314 9.41 -1.15 -24.28
N TRP A 315 8.66 -0.73 -23.23
CA TRP A 315 9.19 -0.06 -22.06
C TRP A 315 8.90 -0.83 -20.77
N PRO A 316 9.76 -1.79 -20.38
CA PRO A 316 9.64 -2.48 -19.10
C PRO A 316 9.62 -1.46 -17.97
N THR A 317 8.59 -1.57 -17.14
CA THR A 317 8.36 -0.66 -16.03
C THR A 317 7.77 -1.42 -14.86
N LYS A 318 8.09 -0.97 -13.65
CA LYS A 318 7.48 -1.50 -12.42
C LYS A 318 6.23 -0.74 -11.98
N TRP A 319 5.94 0.41 -12.60
CA TRP A 319 4.92 1.34 -12.13
C TRP A 319 3.64 1.31 -12.98
N PRO A 320 2.48 0.98 -12.39
CA PRO A 320 1.20 0.95 -13.10
C PRO A 320 0.74 2.31 -13.63
N GLN A 321 1.15 3.40 -13.00
CA GLN A 321 0.75 4.77 -13.38
C GLN A 321 1.07 5.15 -14.83
N TYR A 322 2.03 4.47 -15.49
CA TYR A 322 2.33 4.76 -16.89
C TYR A 322 1.16 4.44 -17.85
N VAL A 323 0.23 3.57 -17.45
CA VAL A 323 -0.98 3.29 -18.23
C VAL A 323 -1.97 4.45 -18.25
N LEU A 324 -1.85 5.45 -17.35
CA LEU A 324 -2.71 6.64 -17.39
C LEU A 324 -2.64 7.40 -18.72
N THR A 325 -1.51 7.30 -19.41
CA THR A 325 -1.31 7.89 -20.74
C THR A 325 -2.26 7.32 -21.81
N LEU A 326 -2.82 6.14 -21.57
CA LEU A 326 -3.80 5.46 -22.41
C LEU A 326 -5.25 5.66 -21.95
N VAL A 327 -5.49 6.18 -20.75
CA VAL A 327 -6.86 6.29 -20.23
C VAL A 327 -7.70 7.28 -21.03
N THR A 328 -7.12 8.41 -21.45
CA THR A 328 -7.80 9.40 -22.29
C THR A 328 -8.32 8.81 -23.60
N PRO A 329 -7.49 8.19 -24.47
CA PRO A 329 -8.00 7.56 -25.68
C PRO A 329 -8.95 6.38 -25.37
N THR A 330 -8.73 5.63 -24.29
CA THR A 330 -9.62 4.54 -23.86
C THR A 330 -11.04 5.04 -23.61
N VAL A 331 -11.19 6.08 -22.79
CA VAL A 331 -12.48 6.68 -22.45
C VAL A 331 -13.16 7.30 -23.68
N LEU A 332 -12.40 7.97 -24.55
CA LEU A 332 -12.91 8.58 -25.78
C LEU A 332 -13.37 7.53 -26.81
N LEU A 333 -12.75 6.36 -26.84
CA LEU A 333 -13.16 5.22 -27.68
C LEU A 333 -14.39 4.51 -27.09
N ALA A 334 -14.42 4.30 -25.78
CA ALA A 334 -15.49 3.57 -25.09
C ALA A 334 -16.81 4.35 -25.02
N ALA A 335 -16.78 5.65 -24.72
CA ALA A 335 -18.00 6.44 -24.47
C ALA A 335 -19.02 6.42 -25.64
N PRO A 336 -18.63 6.57 -26.92
CA PRO A 336 -19.56 6.51 -28.04
C PRO A 336 -20.22 5.13 -28.22
N LEU A 337 -19.47 4.05 -27.98
CA LEU A 337 -20.00 2.68 -28.05
C LEU A 337 -21.02 2.46 -26.94
N LEU A 338 -20.68 2.86 -25.72
CA LEU A 338 -21.58 2.81 -24.57
C LEU A 338 -22.83 3.66 -24.80
N SER A 339 -22.69 4.87 -25.34
CA SER A 339 -23.83 5.73 -25.68
C SER A 339 -24.74 5.07 -26.71
N ARG A 340 -24.20 4.43 -27.75
CA ARG A 340 -25.01 3.72 -28.75
C ARG A 340 -25.74 2.54 -28.13
N PHE A 341 -25.07 1.78 -27.27
CA PHE A 341 -25.68 0.69 -26.53
C PHE A 341 -26.83 1.18 -25.63
N VAL A 342 -26.62 2.25 -24.87
CA VAL A 342 -27.65 2.87 -24.03
C VAL A 342 -28.81 3.43 -24.86
N THR A 343 -28.53 4.11 -25.98
CA THR A 343 -29.60 4.59 -26.87
C THR A 343 -30.38 3.44 -27.50
N TRP A 344 -29.71 2.35 -27.87
CA TRP A 344 -30.38 1.14 -28.35
C TRP A 344 -31.28 0.53 -27.26
N LEU A 345 -30.84 0.52 -25.99
CA LEU A 345 -31.69 0.13 -24.86
C LEU A 345 -32.88 1.08 -24.66
N TYR A 346 -32.71 2.39 -24.84
CA TYR A 346 -33.83 3.35 -24.78
C TYR A 346 -34.80 3.19 -25.94
N GLN A 347 -34.31 2.93 -27.16
CA GLN A 347 -35.18 2.63 -28.30
C GLN A 347 -35.97 1.33 -28.08
N LEU A 348 -35.33 0.34 -27.45
CA LEU A 348 -36.06 -0.81 -26.94
C LEU A 348 -37.11 -0.38 -25.93
N ASN A 349 -36.80 0.50 -24.96
CA ASN A 349 -37.77 1.05 -23.99
C ASN A 349 -38.95 1.81 -24.63
N ASP A 350 -38.71 2.67 -25.61
CA ASP A 350 -39.74 3.46 -26.31
C ASP A 350 -40.62 2.57 -27.21
N TYR A 351 -40.07 1.45 -27.72
CA TYR A 351 -40.86 0.38 -28.35
C TYR A 351 -41.87 -0.25 -27.37
N TRP A 352 -41.66 -0.16 -26.05
CA TRP A 352 -42.64 -0.54 -25.00
C TRP A 352 -43.64 0.58 -24.65
N GLY A 353 -43.59 1.76 -25.29
CA GLY A 353 -44.64 2.78 -25.14
C GLY A 353 -46.05 2.34 -25.57
N TRP A 354 -46.14 1.21 -26.28
CA TRP A 354 -47.39 0.51 -26.62
C TRP A 354 -47.88 -0.47 -25.53
N SER A 355 -47.09 -0.76 -24.50
CA SER A 355 -47.43 -1.72 -23.43
C SER A 355 -48.34 -1.14 -22.33
N THR A 356 -48.82 0.10 -22.48
CA THR A 356 -49.88 0.65 -21.62
C THR A 356 -51.25 0.04 -21.91
N ILE A 357 -51.40 -0.72 -23.00
CA ILE A 357 -52.68 -1.32 -23.42
C ILE A 357 -52.79 -2.82 -23.09
N MET A 358 -51.71 -3.55 -22.78
CA MET A 358 -51.81 -4.96 -22.36
C MET A 358 -50.77 -5.34 -21.30
N ALA A 359 -51.26 -6.03 -20.27
CA ALA A 359 -50.53 -6.44 -19.08
C ALA A 359 -49.20 -7.16 -19.35
N LEU A 360 -48.16 -6.69 -18.64
CA LEU A 360 -46.93 -7.36 -18.21
C LEU A 360 -46.42 -8.55 -19.04
N ARG A 361 -45.58 -8.26 -20.04
CA ARG A 361 -44.49 -9.15 -20.48
C ARG A 361 -43.25 -8.34 -20.86
N PRO A 362 -42.30 -8.08 -19.93
CA PRO A 362 -41.03 -7.48 -20.33
C PRO A 362 -40.36 -8.33 -21.43
N PRO A 363 -39.69 -7.72 -22.43
CA PRO A 363 -39.02 -8.48 -23.49
C PRO A 363 -37.99 -9.41 -22.89
N ARG A 364 -37.82 -10.57 -23.54
CA ARG A 364 -36.73 -11.50 -23.21
C ARG A 364 -35.40 -10.78 -23.03
N MET A 365 -35.09 -9.76 -23.85
CA MET A 365 -33.81 -9.04 -23.78
C MET A 365 -33.65 -8.11 -22.57
N ALA A 366 -34.72 -7.51 -22.02
CA ALA A 366 -34.65 -6.72 -20.79
C ALA A 366 -34.55 -7.63 -19.56
N LEU A 367 -35.25 -8.76 -19.58
CA LEU A 367 -35.07 -9.83 -18.60
C LEU A 367 -33.65 -10.41 -18.69
N ILE A 368 -33.08 -10.56 -19.89
CA ILE A 368 -31.69 -11.01 -20.09
C ILE A 368 -30.71 -9.95 -19.58
N ALA A 369 -30.88 -8.67 -19.89
CA ALA A 369 -29.98 -7.61 -19.41
C ALA A 369 -30.04 -7.46 -17.87
N LEU A 370 -31.24 -7.53 -17.28
CA LEU A 370 -31.40 -7.55 -15.83
C LEU A 370 -30.86 -8.85 -15.22
N ALA A 371 -31.05 -10.01 -15.85
CA ALA A 371 -30.47 -11.28 -15.41
C ALA A 371 -28.94 -11.29 -15.55
N LEU A 372 -28.38 -10.61 -16.55
CA LEU A 372 -26.94 -10.43 -16.70
C LEU A 372 -26.39 -9.46 -15.65
N LEU A 373 -27.10 -8.38 -15.32
CA LEU A 373 -26.70 -7.44 -14.26
C LEU A 373 -26.82 -8.07 -12.87
N VAL A 374 -27.95 -8.70 -12.56
CA VAL A 374 -28.18 -9.43 -11.30
C VAL A 374 -27.26 -10.64 -11.22
N GLY A 375 -27.06 -11.35 -12.33
CA GLY A 375 -26.10 -12.44 -12.43
C GLY A 375 -24.67 -11.96 -12.22
N PHE A 376 -24.29 -10.79 -12.74
CA PHE A 376 -22.97 -10.21 -12.53
C PHE A 376 -22.78 -9.73 -11.08
N ILE A 377 -23.73 -8.99 -10.51
CA ILE A 377 -23.69 -8.59 -9.09
C ILE A 377 -23.66 -9.83 -8.20
N GLY A 378 -24.49 -10.82 -8.51
CA GLY A 378 -24.52 -12.11 -7.84
C GLY A 378 -23.21 -12.87 -7.98
N THR A 379 -22.54 -12.83 -9.13
CA THR A 379 -21.25 -13.49 -9.36
C THR A 379 -20.13 -12.78 -8.63
N VAL A 380 -20.10 -11.44 -8.61
CA VAL A 380 -19.10 -10.65 -7.85
C VAL A 380 -19.30 -10.83 -6.35
N TYR A 381 -20.54 -10.79 -5.89
CA TYR A 381 -20.86 -11.03 -4.49
C TYR A 381 -20.54 -12.48 -4.09
N ALA A 382 -20.91 -13.46 -4.93
CA ALA A 382 -20.60 -14.86 -4.70
C ALA A 382 -19.10 -15.12 -4.75
N SER A 383 -18.34 -14.50 -5.66
CA SER A 383 -16.89 -14.69 -5.74
C SER A 383 -16.17 -14.07 -4.54
N ALA A 384 -16.60 -12.88 -4.09
CA ALA A 384 -16.08 -12.27 -2.87
C ALA A 384 -16.42 -13.13 -1.63
N LEU A 385 -17.66 -13.61 -1.54
CA LEU A 385 -18.10 -14.49 -0.45
C LEU A 385 -17.35 -15.82 -0.49
N ILE A 386 -17.17 -16.43 -1.66
CA ILE A 386 -16.38 -17.65 -1.84
C ILE A 386 -14.93 -17.40 -1.44
N MET A 387 -14.32 -16.29 -1.86
CA MET A 387 -12.94 -15.97 -1.51
C MET A 387 -12.75 -15.79 -0.01
N VAL A 388 -13.65 -15.07 0.67
CA VAL A 388 -13.64 -14.94 2.13
C VAL A 388 -13.91 -16.28 2.80
N THR A 389 -14.90 -17.03 2.32
CA THR A 389 -15.28 -18.33 2.89
C THR A 389 -14.13 -19.32 2.77
N VAL A 390 -13.53 -19.46 1.59
CA VAL A 390 -12.35 -20.30 1.33
C VAL A 390 -11.15 -19.82 2.14
N GLY A 391 -10.89 -18.51 2.18
CA GLY A 391 -9.81 -17.94 2.97
C GLY A 391 -10.01 -18.07 4.49
N SER A 392 -11.27 -18.19 4.95
CA SER A 392 -11.63 -18.40 6.35
C SER A 392 -11.57 -19.86 6.78
N ILE A 393 -11.35 -20.80 5.85
CA ILE A 393 -11.14 -22.21 6.20
C ILE A 393 -9.93 -22.32 7.12
N GLY A 394 -10.10 -23.04 8.23
CA GLY A 394 -9.07 -23.22 9.25
C GLY A 394 -8.99 -22.09 10.28
N TRP A 395 -9.71 -20.98 10.10
CA TRP A 395 -9.76 -19.89 11.07
C TRP A 395 -10.87 -20.10 12.11
N ARG A 396 -10.57 -19.77 13.37
CA ARG A 396 -11.59 -19.60 14.42
C ARG A 396 -11.27 -18.39 15.27
N SER A 397 -12.31 -17.66 15.66
CA SER A 397 -12.21 -16.54 16.59
C SER A 397 -12.77 -16.96 17.94
N ILE A 398 -12.07 -16.61 19.02
CA ILE A 398 -12.51 -16.77 20.40
C ILE A 398 -12.59 -15.37 21.00
N PRO A 399 -13.77 -14.73 20.92
CA PRO A 399 -13.97 -13.38 21.42
C PRO A 399 -13.77 -13.31 22.94
N PRO A 400 -13.47 -12.11 23.48
CA PRO A 400 -13.51 -11.86 24.92
C PRO A 400 -14.81 -12.34 25.55
N THR A 401 -14.77 -12.81 26.80
CA THR A 401 -15.89 -13.39 27.59
C THR A 401 -16.34 -14.79 27.20
N THR A 402 -15.85 -15.34 26.07
CA THR A 402 -16.14 -16.72 25.67
C THR A 402 -15.48 -17.71 26.65
N GLY A 403 -16.30 -18.49 27.35
CA GLY A 403 -15.83 -19.55 28.26
C GLY A 403 -14.92 -19.07 29.41
N GLY A 404 -14.99 -17.79 29.76
CA GLY A 404 -14.19 -17.19 30.83
C GLY A 404 -12.91 -16.48 30.39
N LEU A 405 -12.67 -16.31 29.07
CA LEU A 405 -11.55 -15.51 28.58
C LEU A 405 -11.71 -14.03 29.01
N PRO A 406 -10.75 -13.45 29.77
CA PRO A 406 -10.87 -12.07 30.21
C PRO A 406 -10.85 -11.07 29.04
N PRO A 407 -11.55 -9.93 29.15
CA PRO A 407 -11.41 -8.84 28.18
C PRO A 407 -10.06 -8.16 28.30
N GLY A 408 -9.55 -7.66 27.18
CA GLY A 408 -8.30 -6.92 27.10
C GLY A 408 -7.28 -7.55 26.14
N PRO A 409 -6.10 -6.92 26.02
CA PRO A 409 -5.04 -7.36 25.13
C PRO A 409 -4.36 -8.63 25.65
N VAL A 410 -4.05 -9.54 24.71
CA VAL A 410 -3.27 -10.75 24.98
C VAL A 410 -1.82 -10.51 24.55
N TYR A 411 -0.93 -10.29 25.52
CA TYR A 411 0.48 -9.95 25.31
C TYR A 411 1.38 -11.17 25.09
N ALA A 412 1.02 -12.33 25.61
CA ALA A 412 1.83 -13.54 25.52
C ALA A 412 0.97 -14.79 25.34
N ILE A 413 1.48 -15.77 24.57
CA ILE A 413 0.89 -17.09 24.40
C ILE A 413 1.98 -18.14 24.54
N GLN A 414 1.75 -19.15 25.37
CA GLN A 414 2.66 -20.27 25.58
C GLN A 414 1.87 -21.59 25.55
N PRO A 415 1.98 -22.37 24.47
CA PRO A 415 1.57 -23.77 24.46
C PRO A 415 2.43 -24.55 25.46
N LEU A 416 1.77 -25.33 26.32
CA LEU A 416 2.39 -26.09 27.41
C LEU A 416 2.64 -27.55 27.01
N ARG A 417 3.57 -28.21 27.70
CA ARG A 417 3.94 -29.61 27.42
C ARG A 417 2.83 -30.63 27.67
N ASP A 418 1.83 -30.28 28.46
CA ASP A 418 0.66 -31.10 28.75
C ASP A 418 -0.49 -30.93 27.73
N GLY A 419 -0.30 -30.05 26.73
CA GLY A 419 -1.30 -29.77 25.69
C GLY A 419 -2.24 -28.62 26.01
N ARG A 420 -2.13 -27.98 27.19
CA ARG A 420 -2.83 -26.73 27.51
C ARG A 420 -2.15 -25.53 26.84
N VAL A 421 -2.82 -24.38 26.87
CA VAL A 421 -2.27 -23.11 26.37
C VAL A 421 -2.41 -22.05 27.44
N ALA A 422 -1.31 -21.42 27.81
CA ALA A 422 -1.26 -20.31 28.75
C ALA A 422 -1.23 -18.97 28.00
N LEU A 423 -1.98 -17.99 28.52
CA LEU A 423 -2.11 -16.65 27.97
C LEU A 423 -1.74 -15.62 29.03
N GLY A 424 -0.92 -14.65 28.65
CA GLY A 424 -0.65 -13.46 29.45
C GLY A 424 -1.37 -12.25 28.87
N GLY A 425 -2.03 -11.47 29.71
CA GLY A 425 -2.67 -10.22 29.31
C GLY A 425 -2.83 -9.25 30.48
N GLU A 426 -3.61 -8.19 30.27
CA GLU A 426 -3.88 -7.18 31.31
C GLU A 426 -4.60 -7.74 32.54
N ALA A 427 -5.43 -8.77 32.34
CA ALA A 427 -6.16 -9.38 33.43
C ALA A 427 -5.27 -10.26 34.32
N GLY A 428 -4.13 -10.76 33.83
CA GLY A 428 -3.36 -11.81 34.50
C GLY A 428 -2.96 -12.96 33.61
N LEU A 429 -2.61 -14.08 34.24
CA LEU A 429 -2.36 -15.35 33.58
C LEU A 429 -3.69 -16.09 33.42
N THR A 430 -3.96 -16.55 32.21
CA THR A 430 -5.16 -17.33 31.90
C THR A 430 -4.75 -18.63 31.20
N ILE A 431 -5.13 -19.78 31.75
CA ILE A 431 -4.76 -21.10 31.23
C ILE A 431 -5.99 -21.78 30.64
N TRP A 432 -5.87 -22.22 29.40
CA TRP A 432 -6.87 -23.06 28.74
C TRP A 432 -6.89 -24.44 29.37
N GLN A 433 -8.08 -24.91 29.77
CA GLN A 433 -8.26 -26.27 30.25
C GLN A 433 -8.52 -27.21 29.07
N ALA A 434 -7.64 -28.19 28.88
CA ALA A 434 -7.83 -29.26 27.88
C ALA A 434 -9.11 -30.07 28.19
N PRO A 435 -9.81 -30.61 27.17
CA PRO A 435 -11.13 -31.19 27.38
C PRO A 435 -11.07 -32.53 28.14
N LEU A 436 -12.00 -32.74 29.07
CA LEU A 436 -12.40 -34.10 29.50
C LEU A 436 -13.32 -34.77 28.46
N VAL A 437 -14.06 -33.98 27.68
CA VAL A 437 -14.77 -34.29 26.40
C VAL A 437 -14.97 -32.93 25.71
N SER A 438 -14.99 -32.86 24.37
CA SER A 438 -15.04 -31.62 23.57
C SER A 438 -16.06 -30.57 24.08
N GLU A 439 -15.62 -29.63 24.91
CA GLU A 439 -16.47 -28.50 25.31
C GLU A 439 -16.23 -27.32 24.35
N ASP A 440 -17.30 -26.93 23.66
CA ASP A 440 -17.47 -25.64 23.01
C ASP A 440 -18.54 -24.89 23.84
N PRO A 441 -18.19 -23.81 24.58
CA PRO A 441 -16.96 -23.03 24.50
C PRO A 441 -15.79 -23.52 25.38
N PRO A 442 -14.54 -23.16 25.06
CA PRO A 442 -13.34 -23.51 25.84
C PRO A 442 -13.36 -22.87 27.23
N ARG A 443 -13.08 -23.64 28.29
CA ARG A 443 -12.97 -23.10 29.66
C ARG A 443 -11.58 -22.54 29.95
N TRP A 444 -11.56 -21.37 30.57
CA TRP A 444 -10.37 -20.63 30.95
C TRP A 444 -10.25 -20.53 32.46
N ARG A 445 -9.09 -20.87 33.02
CA ARG A 445 -8.76 -20.68 34.43
C ARG A 445 -7.89 -19.45 34.60
N HIS A 446 -8.19 -18.62 35.58
CA HIS A 446 -7.57 -17.32 35.76
C HIS A 446 -6.75 -17.22 37.06
N LEU A 447 -5.56 -16.61 36.96
CA LEU A 447 -4.63 -16.34 38.05
C LEU A 447 -4.25 -14.84 38.04
N ASP A 448 -4.59 -14.12 39.12
CA ASP A 448 -4.26 -12.69 39.28
C ASP A 448 -2.78 -12.52 39.65
N LEU A 449 -1.95 -12.46 38.62
CA LEU A 449 -0.51 -12.17 38.71
C LEU A 449 -0.18 -10.74 38.27
N GLY A 450 -1.17 -9.84 38.22
CA GLY A 450 -1.00 -8.51 37.60
C GLY A 450 -0.96 -8.56 36.07
N GLN A 451 -0.43 -7.54 35.41
CA GLN A 451 -0.29 -7.56 33.95
C GLN A 451 0.83 -8.50 33.53
N VAL A 452 0.52 -9.53 32.75
CA VAL A 452 1.49 -10.53 32.30
C VAL A 452 1.97 -10.20 30.89
N TYR A 453 3.29 -10.04 30.73
CA TYR A 453 3.92 -9.63 29.47
C TYR A 453 4.60 -10.77 28.71
N ALA A 454 5.12 -11.80 29.41
CA ALA A 454 5.79 -12.93 28.79
C ALA A 454 5.71 -14.19 29.66
N LEU A 455 5.90 -15.33 29.01
CA LEU A 455 5.77 -16.66 29.61
C LEU A 455 6.93 -17.54 29.12
N ALA A 456 7.45 -18.42 29.99
CA ALA A 456 8.45 -19.42 29.61
C ALA A 456 8.27 -20.71 30.43
N GLU A 457 8.09 -21.85 29.77
CA GLU A 457 7.95 -23.14 30.45
C GLU A 457 9.31 -23.83 30.65
N THR A 458 9.59 -24.27 31.87
CA THR A 458 10.75 -25.13 32.19
C THR A 458 10.31 -26.42 32.88
N THR A 459 11.27 -27.29 33.20
CA THR A 459 11.01 -28.49 34.00
C THR A 459 10.51 -28.19 35.41
N ALA A 460 10.76 -26.98 35.93
CA ALA A 460 10.31 -26.56 37.25
C ALA A 460 8.85 -26.06 37.28
N GLY A 461 8.31 -25.64 36.12
CA GLY A 461 7.00 -25.02 36.00
C GLY A 461 6.96 -23.91 34.95
N LEU A 462 5.88 -23.14 34.95
CA LEU A 462 5.68 -22.00 34.07
C LEU A 462 6.17 -20.72 34.75
N TRP A 463 7.16 -20.06 34.14
CA TRP A 463 7.65 -18.75 34.55
C TRP A 463 6.81 -17.65 33.92
N VAL A 464 6.41 -16.68 34.75
CA VAL A 464 5.48 -15.62 34.39
C VAL A 464 6.12 -14.26 34.66
N ALA A 465 6.38 -13.52 33.59
CA ALA A 465 6.88 -12.15 33.65
C ALA A 465 5.70 -11.17 33.75
N SER A 466 5.66 -10.38 34.83
CA SER A 466 4.58 -9.45 35.12
C SER A 466 5.05 -8.07 35.58
N ASP A 467 4.12 -7.12 35.65
CA ASP A 467 4.29 -5.82 36.29
C ASP A 467 4.52 -5.91 37.81
N ARG A 468 4.26 -7.06 38.44
CA ARG A 468 4.56 -7.34 39.86
C ARG A 468 5.87 -8.10 40.06
N GLY A 469 6.55 -8.48 38.97
CA GLY A 469 7.81 -9.21 39.00
C GLY A 469 7.72 -10.56 38.27
N LEU A 470 8.55 -11.51 38.67
CA LEU A 470 8.63 -12.85 38.12
C LEU A 470 8.02 -13.89 39.07
N ALA A 471 6.99 -14.59 38.61
CA ALA A 471 6.36 -15.70 39.33
C ALA A 471 6.72 -17.05 38.69
N LEU A 472 6.79 -18.10 39.51
CA LEU A 472 6.89 -19.49 39.07
C LEU A 472 5.60 -20.22 39.47
N VAL A 473 4.89 -20.74 38.47
CA VAL A 473 3.65 -21.52 38.62
C VAL A 473 3.98 -23.01 38.48
N GLN A 474 3.71 -23.80 39.52
CA GLN A 474 4.10 -25.22 39.59
C GLN A 474 2.91 -26.19 39.62
N GLY A 475 1.69 -25.66 39.70
CA GLY A 475 0.43 -26.39 39.63
C GLY A 475 -0.70 -25.49 39.15
N ASP A 476 -1.94 -25.97 39.21
CA ASP A 476 -3.10 -25.22 38.68
C ASP A 476 -3.40 -23.92 39.46
N ASP A 477 -3.07 -23.86 40.75
CA ASP A 477 -3.24 -22.68 41.62
C ASP A 477 -1.99 -22.33 42.44
N ASP A 478 -0.91 -23.12 42.31
CA ASP A 478 0.27 -22.96 43.16
C ASP A 478 1.34 -22.15 42.43
N TRP A 479 1.66 -20.98 43.00
CA TRP A 479 2.64 -20.07 42.43
C TRP A 479 3.43 -19.33 43.51
N THR A 480 4.68 -19.03 43.21
CA THR A 480 5.59 -18.31 44.11
C THR A 480 6.28 -17.15 43.41
N TRP A 481 6.43 -16.01 44.09
CA TRP A 481 7.27 -14.91 43.62
C TRP A 481 8.74 -15.31 43.73
N GLN A 482 9.47 -15.24 42.62
CA GLN A 482 10.89 -15.58 42.52
C GLN A 482 11.78 -14.37 42.21
N THR A 483 11.19 -13.18 42.15
CA THR A 483 11.91 -11.93 41.90
C THR A 483 12.92 -11.67 43.02
N PRO A 484 14.23 -11.52 42.72
CA PRO A 484 15.20 -11.15 43.72
C PRO A 484 14.95 -9.72 44.21
N ALA A 485 14.95 -9.51 45.53
CA ALA A 485 14.90 -8.18 46.12
C ALA A 485 16.24 -7.48 45.90
N LEU A 486 16.26 -6.49 45.01
CA LEU A 486 17.40 -5.61 44.79
C LEU A 486 17.14 -4.28 45.51
N PRO A 487 17.93 -3.91 46.54
CA PRO A 487 17.76 -2.64 47.26
C PRO A 487 17.83 -1.41 46.33
N GLU A 488 18.59 -1.53 45.24
CA GLU A 488 18.77 -0.48 44.23
C GLU A 488 17.58 -0.35 43.26
N LEU A 489 16.71 -1.36 43.18
CA LEU A 489 15.60 -1.45 42.23
C LEU A 489 14.33 -1.99 42.92
N PRO A 490 13.68 -1.20 43.78
CA PRO A 490 12.55 -1.66 44.61
C PRO A 490 11.27 -1.98 43.82
N ASN A 491 11.15 -1.50 42.57
CA ASN A 491 9.98 -1.69 41.69
C ASN A 491 10.40 -2.30 40.35
N LEU A 492 10.88 -3.54 40.40
CA LEU A 492 11.38 -4.26 39.23
C LEU A 492 10.22 -4.83 38.40
N LEU A 493 9.97 -4.23 37.25
CA LEU A 493 8.99 -4.72 36.27
C LEU A 493 9.68 -5.74 35.36
N VAL A 494 9.08 -6.91 35.18
CA VAL A 494 9.65 -7.96 34.34
C VAL A 494 8.86 -8.02 33.03
N ARG A 495 9.52 -7.67 31.92
CA ARG A 495 8.87 -7.51 30.60
C ARG A 495 8.99 -8.73 29.72
N THR A 496 10.05 -9.50 29.88
CA THR A 496 10.32 -10.66 29.04
C THR A 496 11.12 -11.71 29.81
N VAL A 497 10.94 -12.98 29.46
CA VAL A 497 11.63 -14.12 30.05
C VAL A 497 11.86 -15.18 28.97
N ALA A 498 13.03 -15.81 28.98
CA ALA A 498 13.28 -17.04 28.22
C ALA A 498 14.13 -18.02 29.02
N ALA A 499 13.88 -19.30 28.76
CA ALA A 499 14.65 -20.39 29.32
C ALA A 499 15.61 -20.93 28.27
N ALA A 500 16.88 -21.06 28.66
CA ALA A 500 17.86 -21.83 27.92
C ALA A 500 17.64 -23.34 28.15
N PRO A 501 18.07 -24.21 27.21
CA PRO A 501 17.91 -25.66 27.34
C PRO A 501 18.60 -26.27 28.58
N ASP A 502 19.65 -25.62 29.08
CA ASP A 502 20.39 -26.00 30.29
C ASP A 502 19.65 -25.66 31.60
N GLY A 503 18.49 -24.99 31.52
CA GLY A 503 17.71 -24.55 32.67
C GLY A 503 18.06 -23.14 33.18
N THR A 504 19.01 -22.45 32.54
CA THR A 504 19.31 -21.04 32.82
C THR A 504 18.15 -20.16 32.38
N LEU A 505 17.74 -19.20 33.21
CA LEU A 505 16.68 -18.24 32.86
C LEU A 505 17.25 -16.86 32.60
N TRP A 506 16.85 -16.28 31.48
CA TRP A 506 17.17 -14.92 31.09
C TRP A 506 15.93 -14.05 31.19
N VAL A 507 16.08 -12.87 31.79
CA VAL A 507 14.98 -11.99 32.14
C VAL A 507 15.30 -10.58 31.69
N GLY A 508 14.35 -9.92 31.03
CA GLY A 508 14.43 -8.51 30.68
C GLY A 508 13.52 -7.67 31.57
N THR A 509 14.04 -6.54 32.06
CA THR A 509 13.36 -5.68 33.04
C THR A 509 13.33 -4.22 32.58
N ASN A 510 12.72 -3.35 33.38
CA ASN A 510 12.80 -1.90 33.20
C ASN A 510 14.19 -1.29 33.48
N ALA A 511 15.16 -2.08 33.96
CA ALA A 511 16.48 -1.62 34.38
C ALA A 511 17.62 -2.54 33.87
N GLY A 512 17.46 -3.09 32.66
CA GLY A 512 18.42 -4.01 32.04
C GLY A 512 17.97 -5.47 32.06
N GLY A 513 18.94 -6.39 32.08
CA GLY A 513 18.71 -7.82 32.06
C GLY A 513 19.07 -8.47 33.38
N MET A 514 18.60 -9.70 33.59
CA MET A 514 19.03 -10.56 34.69
C MET A 514 19.15 -11.99 34.20
N VAL A 515 20.02 -12.75 34.85
CA VAL A 515 20.16 -14.20 34.62
C VAL A 515 20.02 -14.94 35.94
N ARG A 516 19.28 -16.05 35.92
CA ARG A 516 19.20 -17.01 37.02
C ARG A 516 19.92 -18.27 36.58
N SER A 517 20.98 -18.63 37.30
CA SER A 517 21.69 -19.89 37.07
C SER A 517 20.85 -21.10 37.44
N ILE A 518 21.26 -22.29 36.99
CA ILE A 518 20.63 -23.56 37.36
C ILE A 518 20.59 -23.78 38.89
N ASP A 519 21.62 -23.31 39.60
CA ASP A 519 21.71 -23.37 41.07
C ASP A 519 20.82 -22.33 41.78
N GLY A 520 20.06 -21.54 41.02
CA GLY A 520 19.13 -20.54 41.53
C GLY A 520 19.74 -19.21 41.95
N ARG A 521 20.99 -18.93 41.56
CA ARG A 521 21.65 -17.64 41.85
C ARG A 521 21.27 -16.62 40.78
N TRP A 522 20.99 -15.39 41.23
CA TRP A 522 20.67 -14.27 40.37
C TRP A 522 21.90 -13.39 40.11
N GLN A 523 22.04 -12.95 38.87
CA GLN A 523 23.02 -11.93 38.47
C GLN A 523 22.30 -10.84 37.66
N TRP A 524 22.55 -9.59 38.04
CA TRP A 524 22.05 -8.42 37.32
C TRP A 524 23.01 -8.02 36.20
N LEU A 525 22.45 -7.69 35.03
CA LEU A 525 23.16 -7.39 33.79
C LEU A 525 22.65 -6.05 33.22
N PRO A 526 23.07 -4.90 33.79
CA PRO A 526 22.62 -3.59 33.31
C PRO A 526 22.97 -3.33 31.85
N GLN A 527 24.05 -3.95 31.33
CA GLN A 527 24.53 -3.79 29.97
C GLN A 527 23.51 -4.26 28.91
N ALA A 528 22.63 -5.21 29.25
CA ALA A 528 21.61 -5.72 28.33
C ALA A 528 20.71 -4.62 27.78
N GLY A 529 20.24 -3.73 28.65
CA GLY A 529 19.40 -2.58 28.33
C GLY A 529 20.12 -1.23 28.40
N ARG A 530 21.45 -1.22 28.65
CA ARG A 530 22.22 -0.03 29.09
C ARG A 530 21.55 0.70 30.27
N GLY A 531 21.06 -0.07 31.24
CA GLY A 531 20.30 0.43 32.39
C GLY A 531 18.84 0.80 32.10
N GLY A 532 18.38 0.64 30.84
CA GLY A 532 17.01 0.93 30.41
C GLY A 532 16.15 -0.32 30.18
N LEU A 533 14.99 -0.09 29.55
CA LEU A 533 13.96 -1.09 29.32
C LEU A 533 14.38 -2.14 28.29
N VAL A 534 14.37 -3.42 28.70
CA VAL A 534 14.49 -4.59 27.83
C VAL A 534 13.08 -5.13 27.55
N LEU A 535 12.67 -5.12 26.29
CA LEU A 535 11.35 -5.53 25.81
C LEU A 535 11.32 -6.96 25.29
N SER A 536 12.43 -7.42 24.71
CA SER A 536 12.51 -8.72 24.04
C SER A 536 13.89 -9.34 24.22
N LEU A 537 13.94 -10.67 24.11
CA LEU A 537 15.18 -11.43 24.16
C LEU A 537 15.08 -12.69 23.29
N ALA A 538 16.23 -13.20 22.86
CA ALA A 538 16.33 -14.45 22.12
C ALA A 538 17.66 -15.14 22.43
N ILE A 539 17.65 -16.47 22.51
CA ILE A 539 18.84 -17.27 22.86
C ILE A 539 19.26 -18.03 21.60
N GLU A 540 20.49 -17.82 21.16
CA GLU A 540 21.08 -18.58 20.06
C GLU A 540 21.39 -20.03 20.52
N PRO A 541 21.38 -21.01 19.60
CA PRO A 541 21.89 -22.35 19.88
C PRO A 541 23.35 -22.37 20.37
N SER A 542 24.13 -21.34 20.02
CA SER A 542 25.52 -21.13 20.48
C SER A 542 25.63 -20.77 21.97
N GLY A 543 24.51 -20.40 22.61
CA GLY A 543 24.46 -19.84 23.96
C GLY A 543 24.57 -18.31 24.01
N ALA A 544 24.75 -17.63 22.88
CA ALA A 544 24.68 -16.16 22.84
C ALA A 544 23.24 -15.67 23.10
N VAL A 545 23.11 -14.54 23.78
CA VAL A 545 21.79 -14.00 24.15
C VAL A 545 21.63 -12.60 23.60
N TRP A 546 20.55 -12.39 22.86
CA TRP A 546 20.15 -11.09 22.33
C TRP A 546 19.16 -10.41 23.26
N PHE A 547 19.33 -9.11 23.43
CA PHE A 547 18.46 -8.24 24.21
C PHE A 547 18.03 -7.05 23.36
N GLY A 548 16.72 -6.89 23.22
CA GLY A 548 16.09 -5.79 22.50
C GLY A 548 15.37 -4.86 23.47
N GLY A 549 15.61 -3.56 23.34
CA GLY A 549 15.04 -2.54 24.20
C GLY A 549 14.70 -1.25 23.45
N ILE A 550 14.35 -0.19 24.18
CA ILE A 550 14.17 1.14 23.58
C ILE A 550 15.54 1.69 23.19
N GLY A 551 15.76 1.93 21.90
CA GLY A 551 17.02 2.45 21.36
C GLY A 551 18.24 1.53 21.55
N VAL A 552 18.04 0.26 21.91
CA VAL A 552 19.14 -0.68 22.18
C VAL A 552 18.85 -2.05 21.58
N LEU A 553 19.90 -2.61 20.95
CA LEU A 553 20.01 -4.02 20.64
C LEU A 553 21.41 -4.48 21.08
N SER A 554 21.46 -5.45 21.98
CA SER A 554 22.71 -5.96 22.56
C SER A 554 22.79 -7.47 22.40
N ARG A 555 23.97 -8.00 22.14
CA ARG A 555 24.27 -9.43 22.14
C ARG A 555 25.31 -9.72 23.20
N TYR A 556 25.02 -10.67 24.08
CA TYR A 556 25.92 -11.15 25.12
C TYR A 556 26.44 -12.53 24.76
N LEU A 557 27.75 -12.74 24.95
CA LEU A 557 28.43 -14.01 24.76
C LEU A 557 28.92 -14.52 26.12
N PRO A 558 28.12 -15.34 26.85
CA PRO A 558 28.44 -15.76 28.21
C PRO A 558 29.78 -16.50 28.33
N ALA A 559 30.12 -17.32 27.33
CA ALA A 559 31.38 -18.08 27.30
C ALA A 559 32.64 -17.21 27.33
N TYR A 560 32.54 -15.94 26.90
CA TYR A 560 33.66 -14.99 26.82
C TYR A 560 33.42 -13.73 27.64
N ASP A 561 32.32 -13.67 28.40
CA ASP A 561 31.84 -12.47 29.10
C ASP A 561 31.90 -11.18 28.25
N THR A 562 31.51 -11.29 26.98
CA THR A 562 31.68 -10.21 26.00
C THR A 562 30.34 -9.65 25.54
N TRP A 563 30.26 -8.33 25.45
CA TRP A 563 29.09 -7.59 24.98
C TRP A 563 29.32 -6.98 23.60
N GLN A 564 28.33 -7.09 22.73
CA GLN A 564 28.25 -6.39 21.45
C GLN A 564 27.00 -5.52 21.45
N HIS A 565 27.14 -4.24 21.09
CA HIS A 565 26.04 -3.30 21.01
C HIS A 565 25.87 -2.79 19.57
N PHE A 566 24.63 -2.80 19.09
CA PHE A 566 24.29 -2.36 17.74
C PHE A 566 23.62 -1.00 17.81
N GLU A 567 24.34 0.03 17.36
CA GLU A 567 23.88 1.42 17.34
C GLU A 567 23.47 1.87 15.93
N ARG A 568 22.85 3.05 15.83
CA ARG A 568 22.48 3.68 14.55
C ARG A 568 23.69 3.86 13.63
N THR A 569 24.86 4.14 14.19
CA THR A 569 26.14 4.23 13.47
C THR A 569 26.62 2.90 12.89
N ALA A 570 26.19 1.77 13.48
CA ALA A 570 26.45 0.41 13.00
C ALA A 570 25.34 -0.11 12.06
N GLY A 571 24.46 0.77 11.57
CA GLY A 571 23.36 0.44 10.66
C GLY A 571 22.07 -0.03 11.34
N PHE A 572 21.99 0.03 12.67
CA PHE A 572 20.79 -0.35 13.44
C PHE A 572 20.01 0.89 13.92
N ALA A 573 18.98 1.31 13.19
CA ALA A 573 18.27 2.56 13.47
C ALA A 573 17.17 2.47 14.55
N GLY A 574 16.84 1.29 15.10
CA GLY A 574 15.56 1.04 15.80
C GLY A 574 15.23 1.97 16.98
N ALA A 575 14.06 2.62 16.94
CA ALA A 575 13.51 3.38 18.08
C ALA A 575 13.17 2.47 19.28
N GLY A 576 12.84 1.21 19.02
CA GLY A 576 12.69 0.16 20.04
C GLY A 576 12.46 -1.21 19.42
N VAL A 577 13.02 -2.25 20.03
CA VAL A 577 12.93 -3.64 19.54
C VAL A 577 11.86 -4.42 20.30
N SER A 578 10.73 -4.66 19.64
CA SER A 578 9.54 -5.29 20.23
C SER A 578 9.64 -6.81 20.32
N ALA A 579 10.30 -7.45 19.36
CA ALA A 579 10.53 -8.89 19.33
C ALA A 579 11.84 -9.21 18.61
N ILE A 580 12.49 -10.29 19.03
CA ILE A 580 13.68 -10.85 18.39
C ILE A 580 13.39 -12.32 18.09
N LEU A 581 13.66 -12.74 16.86
CA LEU A 581 13.55 -14.12 16.41
C LEU A 581 14.87 -14.52 15.78
N ILE A 582 15.39 -15.69 16.16
CA ILE A 582 16.55 -16.30 15.51
C ILE A 582 15.99 -17.46 14.71
N ASP A 583 16.07 -17.38 13.38
CA ASP A 583 15.48 -18.42 12.54
C ASP A 583 16.35 -19.69 12.50
N GLN A 584 15.81 -20.78 11.95
CA GLN A 584 16.50 -22.06 11.84
C GLN A 584 17.79 -22.02 11.01
N HIS A 585 18.02 -20.96 10.22
CA HIS A 585 19.24 -20.72 9.46
C HIS A 585 20.24 -19.84 10.21
N GLY A 586 19.94 -19.44 11.45
CA GLY A 586 20.77 -18.58 12.29
C GLY A 586 20.68 -17.09 11.94
N VAL A 587 19.71 -16.68 11.13
CA VAL A 587 19.48 -15.26 10.81
C VAL A 587 18.72 -14.62 11.95
N VAL A 588 19.16 -13.44 12.38
CA VAL A 588 18.50 -12.68 13.43
C VAL A 588 17.51 -11.70 12.84
N TRP A 589 16.27 -11.79 13.28
CA TRP A 589 15.16 -10.91 12.89
C TRP A 589 14.79 -10.04 14.09
N ALA A 590 14.86 -8.72 13.92
CA ALA A 590 14.52 -7.74 14.95
C ALA A 590 13.30 -6.92 14.50
N ALA A 591 12.16 -7.14 15.15
CA ALA A 591 10.95 -6.35 14.97
C ALA A 591 11.09 -5.00 15.66
N THR A 592 10.72 -3.92 14.98
CA THR A 592 10.87 -2.57 15.53
C THR A 592 9.55 -1.83 15.68
N LEU A 593 9.52 -0.90 16.64
CA LEU A 593 8.40 0.00 16.91
C LEU A 593 8.42 1.24 16.01
N GLY A 594 8.44 1.05 14.69
CA GLY A 594 8.23 2.16 13.74
C GLY A 594 9.23 2.27 12.59
N GLU A 595 10.20 1.37 12.47
CA GLU A 595 11.18 1.40 11.37
C GLU A 595 11.14 0.12 10.50
N GLY A 596 10.20 -0.79 10.76
CA GLY A 596 10.04 -2.05 10.05
C GLY A 596 10.70 -3.25 10.75
N LEU A 597 11.15 -4.21 9.95
CA LEU A 597 11.76 -5.46 10.39
C LEU A 597 13.22 -5.50 9.91
N ALA A 598 14.16 -5.64 10.83
CA ALA A 598 15.58 -5.73 10.49
C ALA A 598 16.02 -7.20 10.48
N ARG A 599 16.81 -7.60 9.47
CA ARG A 599 17.34 -8.95 9.29
C ARG A 599 18.86 -8.91 9.29
N TRP A 600 19.52 -9.76 10.07
CA TRP A 600 20.97 -9.82 10.18
C TRP A 600 21.49 -11.20 9.79
N ASP A 601 22.34 -11.22 8.78
CA ASP A 601 22.97 -12.43 8.22
C ASP A 601 24.32 -12.79 8.88
N GLY A 602 24.66 -12.12 9.99
CA GLY A 602 25.96 -12.24 10.64
C GLY A 602 26.98 -11.16 10.21
N THR A 603 26.72 -10.44 9.10
CA THR A 603 27.62 -9.41 8.59
C THR A 603 26.97 -8.03 8.57
N ARG A 604 25.72 -7.90 8.10
CA ARG A 604 25.04 -6.61 7.94
C ARG A 604 23.55 -6.69 8.21
N TRP A 605 22.97 -5.55 8.56
CA TRP A 605 21.53 -5.38 8.71
C TRP A 605 20.89 -5.07 7.35
N GLU A 606 19.95 -5.91 6.94
CA GLU A 606 18.99 -5.66 5.87
C GLU A 606 17.68 -5.18 6.48
N TRP A 607 17.23 -3.98 6.11
CA TRP A 607 15.97 -3.43 6.59
C TRP A 607 14.82 -3.78 5.66
N LEU A 608 13.74 -4.33 6.20
CA LEU A 608 12.48 -4.59 5.52
C LEU A 608 11.46 -3.57 6.01
N THR A 609 10.98 -2.74 5.11
CA THR A 609 10.11 -1.59 5.41
C THR A 609 8.93 -1.55 4.44
N THR A 610 7.99 -0.63 4.71
CA THR A 610 6.94 -0.30 3.75
C THR A 610 7.49 0.16 2.40
N ALA A 611 8.70 0.72 2.37
CA ALA A 611 9.30 1.29 1.17
C ALA A 611 9.93 0.24 0.23
N ASN A 612 10.47 -0.86 0.76
CA ASN A 612 11.29 -1.77 -0.05
C ASN A 612 10.77 -3.21 -0.19
N ARG A 613 9.99 -3.74 0.77
CA ARG A 613 9.63 -5.17 0.79
C ARG A 613 8.17 -5.47 1.16
N ARG A 614 7.25 -4.54 0.84
CA ARG A 614 5.78 -4.73 0.94
C ARG A 614 5.26 -5.07 2.35
N LEU A 615 5.95 -4.69 3.42
CA LEU A 615 5.32 -4.66 4.75
C LEU A 615 4.21 -3.59 4.73
N PRO A 616 2.98 -3.87 5.19
CA PRO A 616 1.88 -2.91 5.21
C PRO A 616 2.00 -1.87 6.33
N ALA A 617 2.90 -2.08 7.30
CA ALA A 617 3.18 -1.16 8.39
C ALA A 617 4.63 -1.28 8.86
N GLN A 618 5.13 -0.22 9.53
CA GLN A 618 6.50 -0.15 10.05
C GLN A 618 6.59 -0.52 11.54
N THR A 619 5.46 -0.59 12.25
CA THR A 619 5.42 -1.06 13.64
C THR A 619 5.18 -2.56 13.63
N ILE A 620 6.21 -3.33 13.92
CA ILE A 620 6.14 -4.79 14.01
C ILE A 620 6.02 -5.14 15.49
N THR A 621 5.03 -5.95 15.84
CA THR A 621 4.68 -6.23 17.24
C THR A 621 5.14 -7.60 17.70
N THR A 622 5.17 -8.59 16.79
CA THR A 622 5.46 -9.98 17.12
C THR A 622 5.97 -10.75 15.91
N LEU A 623 6.80 -11.76 16.17
CA LEU A 623 7.44 -12.64 15.19
C LEU A 623 7.33 -14.08 15.66
N LEU A 624 7.17 -15.02 14.72
CA LEU A 624 7.18 -16.46 15.00
C LEU A 624 7.70 -17.22 13.78
N GLU A 625 8.62 -18.15 14.00
CA GLU A 625 8.97 -19.14 12.97
C GLU A 625 8.18 -20.43 13.22
N THR A 626 7.61 -21.01 12.16
CA THR A 626 6.97 -22.32 12.20
C THR A 626 7.98 -23.44 11.96
N ALA A 627 7.64 -24.69 12.29
CA ALA A 627 8.48 -25.84 12.00
C ALA A 627 8.77 -26.05 10.48
N ALA A 628 7.97 -25.44 9.61
CA ALA A 628 8.19 -25.46 8.17
C ALA A 628 9.19 -24.39 7.69
N GLY A 629 9.71 -23.54 8.59
CA GLY A 629 10.59 -22.41 8.26
C GLY A 629 9.87 -21.15 7.80
N GLU A 630 8.54 -21.10 7.89
CA GLU A 630 7.77 -19.91 7.56
C GLU A 630 7.83 -18.90 8.71
N ILE A 631 8.04 -17.62 8.37
CA ILE A 631 8.08 -16.54 9.35
C ILE A 631 6.74 -15.81 9.34
N TRP A 632 6.05 -15.83 10.47
CA TRP A 632 4.82 -15.10 10.70
C TRP A 632 5.11 -13.78 11.41
N VAL A 633 4.46 -12.72 10.96
CA VAL A 633 4.72 -11.35 11.41
C VAL A 633 3.40 -10.67 11.73
N GLY A 634 3.28 -10.19 12.98
CA GLY A 634 2.23 -9.26 13.39
C GLY A 634 2.72 -7.83 13.27
N ALA A 635 1.88 -6.96 12.71
CA ALA A 635 2.18 -5.53 12.59
C ALA A 635 0.99 -4.67 13.04
N ALA A 636 1.30 -3.52 13.65
CA ALA A 636 0.32 -2.55 14.14
C ALA A 636 0.22 -1.35 13.20
N ARG A 637 -0.96 -0.73 13.17
CA ARG A 637 -1.13 0.58 12.52
C ARG A 637 -0.57 1.67 13.44
N PRO A 638 0.15 2.68 12.91
CA PRO A 638 0.83 3.67 13.74
C PRO A 638 -0.12 4.65 14.45
N LEU A 639 -1.32 4.90 13.90
CA LEU A 639 -2.23 5.96 14.37
C LEU A 639 -3.66 5.49 14.67
N THR A 640 -3.97 4.21 14.48
CA THR A 640 -5.34 3.68 14.64
C THR A 640 -5.29 2.26 15.20
N THR A 641 -6.38 1.84 15.85
CA THR A 641 -6.54 0.45 16.28
C THR A 641 -6.62 -0.48 15.07
N GLY A 642 -6.02 -1.66 15.22
CA GLY A 642 -5.99 -2.70 14.20
C GLY A 642 -4.58 -2.97 13.69
N GLY A 643 -4.44 -4.08 12.97
CA GLY A 643 -3.14 -4.53 12.49
C GLY A 643 -3.21 -5.38 11.24
N PHE A 644 -2.07 -5.96 10.95
CA PHE A 644 -1.83 -6.82 9.79
C PHE A 644 -1.17 -8.10 10.27
N LEU A 645 -1.53 -9.21 9.65
CA LEU A 645 -0.85 -10.48 9.82
C LEU A 645 -0.25 -10.90 8.48
N LEU A 646 1.01 -11.28 8.52
CA LEU A 646 1.79 -11.62 7.34
C LEU A 646 2.49 -12.96 7.55
N ARG A 647 2.72 -13.67 6.45
CA ARG A 647 3.54 -14.89 6.40
C ARG A 647 4.59 -14.74 5.31
N TYR A 648 5.83 -15.03 5.64
CA TYR A 648 6.94 -15.12 4.70
C TYR A 648 7.33 -16.59 4.53
N ASP A 649 7.25 -17.10 3.30
CA ASP A 649 7.54 -18.51 2.96
C ASP A 649 9.02 -18.76 2.58
N GLY A 650 9.87 -17.75 2.73
CA GLY A 650 11.27 -17.77 2.27
C GLY A 650 11.48 -17.11 0.90
N SER A 651 10.41 -16.86 0.15
CA SER A 651 10.44 -16.19 -1.16
C SER A 651 9.46 -15.03 -1.28
N GLU A 652 8.22 -15.22 -0.84
CA GLU A 652 7.11 -14.29 -0.97
C GLU A 652 6.46 -13.98 0.37
N TRP A 653 5.88 -12.77 0.43
CA TRP A 653 5.08 -12.30 1.55
C TRP A 653 3.59 -12.47 1.22
N HIS A 654 2.88 -13.17 2.09
CA HIS A 654 1.43 -13.38 2.02
C HIS A 654 0.75 -12.56 3.12
N SER A 655 -0.29 -11.80 2.78
CA SER A 655 -1.05 -10.98 3.73
C SER A 655 -2.40 -11.59 4.06
N TYR A 656 -2.70 -11.72 5.35
CA TYR A 656 -4.02 -12.09 5.86
C TYR A 656 -4.78 -10.84 6.27
N LEU A 657 -5.95 -10.65 5.67
CA LEU A 657 -6.81 -9.48 5.79
C LEU A 657 -8.27 -9.94 5.99
N PRO A 658 -9.14 -9.11 6.58
CA PRO A 658 -10.57 -9.46 6.77
C PRO A 658 -11.33 -9.79 5.49
N ARG A 659 -10.82 -9.32 4.33
CA ARG A 659 -11.45 -9.52 3.02
C ARG A 659 -10.95 -10.73 2.24
N ASN A 660 -9.91 -11.42 2.72
CA ASN A 660 -9.31 -12.57 2.02
C ASN A 660 -9.05 -13.76 2.94
N SER A 661 -9.36 -13.66 4.22
CA SER A 661 -9.10 -14.67 5.24
C SER A 661 -10.06 -14.55 6.41
N GLY A 662 -9.97 -15.46 7.38
CA GLY A 662 -10.71 -15.36 8.64
C GLY A 662 -10.07 -14.41 9.68
N PHE A 663 -9.00 -13.70 9.32
CA PHE A 663 -8.35 -12.73 10.21
C PHE A 663 -9.22 -11.48 10.39
N THR A 664 -9.49 -11.08 11.63
CA THR A 664 -10.44 -9.97 11.92
C THR A 664 -9.88 -8.58 11.67
N GLY A 665 -8.55 -8.45 11.51
CA GLY A 665 -7.89 -7.15 11.36
C GLY A 665 -7.49 -6.52 12.70
N ALA A 666 -7.70 -7.21 13.82
CA ALA A 666 -7.19 -6.80 15.13
C ALA A 666 -5.66 -6.80 15.15
N GLU A 667 -5.07 -5.94 15.99
CA GLU A 667 -3.62 -5.86 16.15
C GLU A 667 -3.07 -7.14 16.78
N PRO A 668 -2.23 -7.93 16.08
CA PRO A 668 -1.60 -9.11 16.67
C PRO A 668 -0.52 -8.67 17.64
N LEU A 669 -0.52 -9.20 18.86
CA LEU A 669 0.46 -8.88 19.91
C LEU A 669 1.32 -10.10 20.27
N ALA A 670 0.80 -11.30 20.08
CA ALA A 670 1.51 -12.55 20.35
C ALA A 670 1.14 -13.61 19.32
N LEU A 671 2.11 -14.45 18.96
CA LEU A 671 1.94 -15.59 18.07
C LEU A 671 2.57 -16.83 18.71
N ALA A 672 1.92 -17.98 18.63
CA ALA A 672 2.51 -19.27 19.02
C ALA A 672 1.91 -20.42 18.21
N VAL A 673 2.67 -21.48 17.96
CA VAL A 673 2.14 -22.72 17.36
C VAL A 673 2.11 -23.82 18.43
N ASP A 674 0.97 -24.49 18.56
CA ASP A 674 0.84 -25.66 19.44
C ASP A 674 1.24 -26.97 18.76
N ARG A 675 1.21 -28.07 19.50
CA ARG A 675 1.57 -29.41 18.98
C ARG A 675 0.60 -29.95 17.92
N SER A 676 -0.58 -29.37 17.79
CA SER A 676 -1.57 -29.73 16.78
C SER A 676 -1.42 -28.90 15.50
N ASN A 677 -0.30 -28.16 15.36
CA ASN A 677 -0.07 -27.20 14.28
C ASN A 677 -1.16 -26.12 14.19
N LEU A 678 -1.76 -25.76 15.32
CA LEU A 678 -2.67 -24.63 15.39
C LEU A 678 -1.86 -23.38 15.73
N LEU A 679 -1.92 -22.38 14.85
CA LEU A 679 -1.38 -21.05 15.10
C LEU A 679 -2.36 -20.28 16.00
N TRP A 680 -1.89 -19.89 17.17
CA TRP A 680 -2.58 -19.03 18.13
C TRP A 680 -2.13 -17.58 17.94
N ILE A 681 -3.09 -16.67 17.87
CA ILE A 681 -2.86 -15.24 17.63
C ILE A 681 -3.56 -14.47 18.75
N GLY A 682 -2.76 -13.89 19.64
CA GLY A 682 -3.22 -12.98 20.69
C GLY A 682 -3.40 -11.60 20.12
N THR A 683 -4.55 -10.96 20.35
CA THR A 683 -4.86 -9.65 19.76
C THR A 683 -5.07 -8.58 20.82
N ARG A 684 -5.00 -7.31 20.42
CA ARG A 684 -5.28 -6.17 21.32
C ARG A 684 -6.74 -6.06 21.73
N THR A 685 -7.68 -6.38 20.84
CA THR A 685 -9.13 -6.08 21.02
C THR A 685 -10.07 -7.26 20.87
N ASP A 686 -9.72 -8.26 20.07
CA ASP A 686 -10.65 -9.30 19.61
C ASP A 686 -10.44 -10.64 20.34
N GLY A 687 -9.68 -10.63 21.44
CA GLY A 687 -9.31 -11.84 22.17
C GLY A 687 -8.29 -12.65 21.38
N ILE A 688 -8.65 -13.88 21.01
CA ILE A 688 -7.77 -14.84 20.36
C ILE A 688 -8.31 -15.21 18.98
N LEU A 689 -7.41 -15.29 18.00
CA LEU A 689 -7.68 -15.94 16.73
C LEU A 689 -6.83 -17.21 16.64
N THR A 690 -7.38 -18.25 16.04
CA THR A 690 -6.64 -19.49 15.75
C THR A 690 -6.71 -19.78 14.27
N TYR A 691 -5.62 -20.32 13.72
CA TYR A 691 -5.51 -20.73 12.33
C TYR A 691 -4.85 -22.09 12.21
N GLN A 692 -5.53 -23.06 11.61
CA GLN A 692 -4.96 -24.39 11.37
C GLN A 692 -3.90 -24.30 10.27
N LEU A 693 -2.63 -24.51 10.63
CA LEU A 693 -1.56 -24.64 9.65
C LEU A 693 -1.76 -25.97 8.93
N SER A 694 -1.81 -25.95 7.60
CA SER A 694 -1.94 -27.16 6.80
C SER A 694 -0.72 -28.04 7.02
N ALA A 695 -0.93 -29.31 7.41
CA ALA A 695 0.12 -30.31 7.35
C ALA A 695 0.62 -30.43 5.90
N ASP A 696 1.94 -30.39 5.74
CA ASP A 696 2.69 -30.49 4.49
C ASP A 696 1.98 -31.34 3.42
N GLN A 697 1.30 -30.71 2.46
CA GLN A 697 0.74 -31.38 1.28
C GLN A 697 1.86 -31.65 0.26
N ARG A 698 2.86 -32.41 0.68
CA ARG A 698 3.78 -33.15 -0.20
C ARG A 698 3.44 -34.62 -0.22
N SER A 699 2.17 -34.96 -0.40
CA SER A 699 1.70 -36.23 -1.00
C SER A 699 0.19 -36.28 -0.93
N SER A 700 -0.42 -36.85 -1.98
CA SER A 700 -1.85 -37.08 -2.14
C SER A 700 -2.72 -35.82 -2.27
N PHE A 701 -2.94 -35.39 -3.52
CA PHE A 701 -4.25 -35.35 -4.16
C PHE A 701 -4.05 -34.96 -5.64
N LEU A 702 -3.56 -35.91 -6.43
CA LEU A 702 -4.03 -36.10 -7.81
C LEU A 702 -5.20 -37.09 -7.72
N PRO A 703 -6.29 -36.84 -8.45
CA PRO A 703 -6.37 -37.38 -9.80
C PRO A 703 -6.25 -36.33 -10.90
#